data_AF-A0A5N6KIT1-F1
#
_entry.id   AF-A0A5N6KIT1-F1
#
_cell.length_a   1.000
_cell.length_b   1.000
_cell.length_c   1.000
_cell.angle_alpha   90.00
_cell.angle_beta   90.00
_cell.angle_gamma   90.00
#
_symmetry.space_group_name_H-M   'P 1'
#
loop_
_entity.id
_entity.type
_entity.pdbx_description
1 polymer ?
#
loop_
_entity_poly.entity_id
_entity_poly.type
_entity_poly.pdbx_seq_one_letter_code
_entity_poly.pdbx_strand_id
1 'polypeptide(L)'
;MVRGPWSLADSYDFISTFLNRSVTRRRPSILISDSVTQVGRLALSTSHSSPRQRIKACRSSRQTRLNQGQSRWFHDYFTTHLPSSSLHPDSRSSGPHHKLPRSASTPHTTGSGHSPAAAPPTIGASRELTVVRIPLRSAKHHFGVSVSRGTRPYNEDTYQAGTIELPAFAKRAPISLSRSSSKTTAGSGTSADGASGDPQVFYFGVFDGHGGNECSDFLREELHTYIEETAETFKIPSSLEKKLKFYNSGASMMGSDGQDDGSGTPISLQISSKIKAIELEKDLVSNWKITVGGYFRRFKPEHFDLLDSMEGEPIRKPISVEATLMYAFLKADLDFISAQARKPSSDDINTDSPLNADEILGEPARHYSPHRIGGPTRFMGGSTASIAMISTPTPTPFWHPASPSTLIVAHVGDTRIILCDTLTGVAKPVTTNHHPSSPIEGGRLRRYAATFVTDSFGEERMSGLANTRAFGDMRSKRIGVSAEPEIRRVEIAPAEYSFLVLVSDGVSGTLTDQEIVDVVKEAKTPEQGARDVVSFATEVSKEGDNATCLVVRLGGWERRIEGGVGSMGTKEIISLQPKLLNEEIHQIVMVPTVDPAILKALSLDQATTTISSHGGSGFAETFKISGMVDGEKKLFFVKTGGRKSNEMFTGEHASLNAIHSTVPSLCPKSYAHGALSSGGFFLATDFLDLNPRDGNTGSGISLAKKLAKLHSTPVPIPEGYREPQFGFPVATCCGETPQDNRFMGSWAEFFGERRLRSIVKKAELNNGANSELREAVEEVVRTVVPRLLGDEHLKGGMDGEKIKPVVVHGDLWSGNHGRGRIGDRGVEDMVFDPSSCFAHSEFEAGIMGMFGGFGAAFWKEYHEDKPKDEPAEEWADRCLLYELYHHLNHYAMFGGGYKGGAMSIMRKLLKKYGKEA
;
A
#
# COMPACT_ATOMS: atom_id res chain seq x y z
N MET A 1 -54.48 -10.30 -31.88
CA MET A 1 -54.11 -11.69 -32.25
C MET A 1 -53.43 -12.33 -31.05
N VAL A 2 -54.05 -13.36 -30.48
CA VAL A 2 -53.49 -14.16 -29.39
C VAL A 2 -52.31 -14.96 -29.95
N ARG A 3 -51.11 -14.81 -29.37
CA ARG A 3 -49.97 -15.69 -29.66
C ARG A 3 -49.85 -16.72 -28.54
N GLY A 4 -49.79 -17.99 -28.93
CA GLY A 4 -49.68 -19.14 -28.04
C GLY A 4 -48.31 -19.24 -27.33
N PRO A 5 -48.13 -20.27 -26.48
CA PRO A 5 -46.98 -20.36 -25.59
C PRO A 5 -45.68 -20.66 -26.34
N TRP A 6 -44.61 -20.03 -25.87
CA TRP A 6 -43.25 -20.06 -26.40
C TRP A 6 -42.69 -21.49 -26.37
N SER A 7 -42.20 -21.99 -27.51
CA SER A 7 -41.57 -23.31 -27.58
C SER A 7 -40.04 -23.21 -27.59
N LEU A 8 -39.37 -24.30 -27.22
CA LEU A 8 -37.90 -24.41 -27.29
C LEU A 8 -37.35 -24.26 -28.71
N ALA A 9 -38.15 -24.53 -29.75
CA ALA A 9 -37.77 -24.28 -31.14
C ALA A 9 -37.69 -22.78 -31.46
N ASP A 10 -38.58 -21.96 -30.86
CA ASP A 10 -38.57 -20.51 -31.00
C ASP A 10 -37.34 -19.88 -30.33
N SER A 11 -36.79 -20.54 -29.29
CA SER A 11 -35.53 -20.13 -28.65
C SER A 11 -34.32 -20.38 -29.55
N TYR A 12 -34.28 -21.49 -30.29
CA TYR A 12 -33.16 -21.78 -31.20
C TYR A 12 -33.16 -20.91 -32.45
N ASP A 13 -34.33 -20.55 -33.00
CA ASP A 13 -34.42 -19.65 -34.16
C ASP A 13 -34.10 -18.19 -33.80
N PHE A 14 -34.47 -17.75 -32.59
CA PHE A 14 -34.10 -16.43 -32.08
C PHE A 14 -32.59 -16.29 -31.86
N ILE A 15 -31.94 -17.35 -31.34
CA ILE A 15 -30.49 -17.38 -31.12
C ILE A 15 -29.71 -17.51 -32.45
N SER A 16 -30.24 -18.28 -33.41
CA SER A 16 -29.70 -18.43 -34.78
C SER A 16 -29.64 -17.10 -35.53
N THR A 17 -30.66 -16.24 -35.37
CA THR A 17 -30.76 -14.96 -36.07
C THR A 17 -29.80 -13.89 -35.51
N PHE A 18 -29.38 -14.02 -34.24
CA PHE A 18 -28.51 -13.05 -33.57
C PHE A 18 -27.01 -13.32 -33.78
N LEU A 19 -26.63 -14.59 -33.99
CA LEU A 19 -25.23 -14.99 -34.11
C LEU A 19 -24.66 -14.92 -35.55
N ASN A 20 -25.47 -14.61 -36.56
CA ASN A 20 -25.06 -14.71 -37.97
C ASN A 20 -25.31 -13.45 -38.83
N ARG A 21 -24.94 -12.26 -38.33
CA ARG A 21 -24.76 -11.07 -39.20
C ARG A 21 -23.43 -10.37 -38.99
N SER A 22 -22.41 -10.91 -39.66
CA SER A 22 -21.34 -10.09 -40.24
C SER A 22 -21.93 -9.24 -41.37
N VAL A 23 -22.01 -7.92 -41.19
CA VAL A 23 -22.31 -6.98 -42.29
C VAL A 23 -21.20 -5.93 -42.35
N THR A 24 -20.39 -6.08 -43.39
CA THR A 24 -19.61 -5.04 -44.06
C THR A 24 -20.42 -3.76 -44.22
N ARG A 25 -20.00 -2.66 -43.59
CA ARG A 25 -20.60 -1.33 -43.82
C ARG A 25 -19.89 -0.59 -44.95
N ARG A 26 -20.64 -0.38 -46.03
CA ARG A 26 -20.40 0.61 -47.09
C ARG A 26 -20.42 2.03 -46.51
N ARG A 27 -19.54 2.89 -47.04
CA ARG A 27 -19.52 4.34 -46.82
C ARG A 27 -20.81 5.00 -47.34
N PRO A 28 -21.40 5.97 -46.60
CA PRO A 28 -22.22 7.00 -47.18
C PRO A 28 -21.40 8.29 -47.38
N SER A 29 -21.47 8.82 -48.59
CA SER A 29 -20.93 10.09 -49.05
C SER A 29 -22.06 11.13 -49.09
N ILE A 30 -21.96 12.23 -48.35
CA ILE A 30 -22.72 13.47 -48.61
C ILE A 30 -21.83 14.69 -48.30
N LEU A 31 -21.47 15.36 -49.40
CA LEU A 31 -21.40 16.80 -49.69
C LEU A 31 -20.78 17.76 -48.66
N ILE A 32 -19.55 18.19 -48.96
CA ILE A 32 -19.03 19.52 -48.61
C ILE A 32 -18.79 20.28 -49.93
N SER A 33 -19.26 21.52 -49.95
CA SER A 33 -19.20 22.48 -51.05
C SER A 33 -17.78 22.91 -51.41
N ASP A 34 -17.54 23.03 -52.71
CA ASP A 34 -16.31 23.52 -53.33
C ASP A 34 -15.96 24.98 -52.97
N SER A 35 -14.68 25.24 -52.71
CA SER A 35 -14.00 26.44 -53.18
C SER A 35 -12.51 26.17 -53.47
N VAL A 36 -12.25 25.90 -54.74
CA VAL A 36 -11.19 26.45 -55.60
C VAL A 36 -9.82 26.75 -54.97
N THR A 37 -8.79 26.01 -55.40
CA THR A 37 -7.67 26.60 -56.18
C THR A 37 -6.83 25.53 -56.88
N GLN A 38 -6.55 25.79 -58.16
CA GLN A 38 -5.75 25.01 -59.10
C GLN A 38 -4.30 24.84 -58.64
N VAL A 39 -3.63 23.78 -59.11
CA VAL A 39 -2.60 23.82 -60.18
C VAL A 39 -1.89 22.45 -60.22
N GLY A 40 -1.69 21.91 -61.44
CA GLY A 40 -0.54 21.03 -61.70
C GLY A 40 -0.82 19.65 -62.26
N ARG A 41 -1.07 19.58 -63.57
CA ARG A 41 -1.06 18.37 -64.42
C ARG A 41 0.26 17.58 -64.29
N LEU A 42 0.19 16.25 -64.39
CA LEU A 42 0.79 15.53 -65.53
C LEU A 42 0.29 14.08 -65.61
N ALA A 43 -0.17 13.75 -66.80
CA ALA A 43 -0.72 12.48 -67.22
C ALA A 43 0.38 11.46 -67.55
N LEU A 44 0.06 10.18 -67.50
CA LEU A 44 0.39 9.20 -68.54
C LEU A 44 -0.53 7.97 -68.41
N SER A 45 -0.81 7.39 -69.56
CA SER A 45 -2.04 6.72 -69.95
C SER A 45 -1.87 5.21 -70.17
N THR A 46 -3.01 4.50 -70.21
CA THR A 46 -3.34 3.31 -71.07
C THR A 46 -2.52 2.02 -70.85
N SER A 47 -3.03 0.78 -70.92
CA SER A 47 -4.27 0.20 -71.47
C SER A 47 -4.40 -1.29 -71.06
N HIS A 48 -5.58 -1.84 -71.34
CA HIS A 48 -6.12 -3.20 -71.21
C HIS A 48 -5.21 -4.44 -71.32
N SER A 49 -5.52 -5.51 -70.56
CA SER A 49 -6.30 -6.69 -71.02
C SER A 49 -6.02 -7.95 -70.19
N SER A 50 -7.09 -8.64 -69.79
CA SER A 50 -7.13 -10.04 -69.28
C SER A 50 -7.12 -11.02 -70.50
N PRO A 51 -6.93 -12.37 -70.40
CA PRO A 51 -7.20 -13.24 -69.24
C PRO A 51 -6.30 -14.50 -69.01
N ARG A 52 -6.46 -15.05 -67.78
CA ARG A 52 -6.32 -16.45 -67.31
C ARG A 52 -5.51 -17.48 -68.13
N GLN A 53 -4.42 -17.95 -67.54
CA GLN A 53 -3.96 -19.35 -67.64
C GLN A 53 -3.51 -19.89 -66.27
N ARG A 54 -4.02 -21.08 -65.91
CA ARG A 54 -3.48 -21.99 -64.89
C ARG A 54 -2.25 -22.69 -65.50
N ILE A 55 -1.15 -22.80 -64.75
CA ILE A 55 -0.35 -24.03 -64.55
C ILE A 55 0.78 -23.73 -63.53
N LYS A 56 1.02 -24.74 -62.69
CA LYS A 56 2.08 -24.85 -61.67
C LYS A 56 3.48 -24.61 -62.26
N ALA A 57 4.34 -23.88 -61.55
CA ALA A 57 5.78 -24.07 -61.64
C ALA A 57 6.48 -23.68 -60.33
N CYS A 58 7.34 -24.60 -59.91
CA CYS A 58 8.26 -24.54 -58.79
C CYS A 58 9.23 -23.34 -58.92
N ARG A 59 9.53 -22.66 -57.81
CA ARG A 59 10.78 -21.90 -57.66
C ARG A 59 11.39 -22.20 -56.30
N SER A 60 12.52 -22.90 -56.34
CA SER A 60 13.47 -22.94 -55.25
C SER A 60 14.13 -21.58 -55.09
N SER A 61 14.10 -21.03 -53.89
CA SER A 61 15.23 -20.27 -53.36
C SER A 61 15.55 -20.85 -51.98
N ARG A 62 16.74 -21.44 -51.88
CA ARG A 62 17.35 -21.83 -50.61
C ARG A 62 17.45 -20.60 -49.72
N GLN A 63 16.60 -20.52 -48.71
CA GLN A 63 16.92 -19.83 -47.47
C GLN A 63 17.33 -20.90 -46.47
N THR A 64 18.61 -20.88 -46.12
CA THR A 64 19.18 -21.54 -44.95
C THR A 64 18.37 -21.16 -43.72
N ARG A 65 17.49 -22.07 -43.26
CA ARG A 65 16.88 -21.99 -41.94
C ARG A 65 17.98 -22.19 -40.90
N LEU A 66 18.48 -21.09 -40.34
CA LEU A 66 18.96 -21.11 -38.97
C LEU A 66 17.72 -21.24 -38.09
N ASN A 67 17.60 -22.33 -37.35
CA ASN A 67 16.62 -22.50 -36.28
C ASN A 67 16.89 -21.44 -35.21
N GLN A 68 16.21 -20.29 -35.29
CA GLN A 68 15.96 -19.47 -34.11
C GLN A 68 14.72 -20.06 -33.43
N GLY A 69 14.89 -20.53 -32.18
CA GLY A 69 13.81 -21.12 -31.39
C GLY A 69 12.67 -20.13 -31.21
N GLN A 70 11.43 -20.57 -31.43
CA GLN A 70 10.25 -19.80 -31.06
C GLN A 70 10.20 -19.71 -29.52
N SER A 71 10.53 -18.54 -28.96
CA SER A 71 10.26 -18.21 -27.55
C SER A 71 8.78 -18.40 -27.28
N ARG A 72 8.43 -19.02 -26.17
CA ARG A 72 7.05 -19.36 -25.83
C ARG A 72 6.68 -18.51 -24.62
N TRP A 73 5.88 -17.46 -24.88
CA TRP A 73 5.39 -16.42 -23.96
C TRP A 73 4.43 -17.01 -22.91
N PHE A 74 3.55 -16.27 -22.24
CA PHE A 74 2.68 -16.84 -21.20
C PHE A 74 1.76 -17.98 -21.69
N HIS A 75 1.52 -19.00 -20.84
CA HIS A 75 0.59 -20.10 -21.12
C HIS A 75 -0.25 -20.50 -19.91
N ASP A 76 -1.47 -20.98 -20.13
CA ASP A 76 -2.41 -21.46 -19.09
C ASP A 76 -2.25 -22.95 -18.74
N TYR A 77 -1.16 -23.57 -19.19
CA TYR A 77 -0.81 -24.97 -18.91
C TYR A 77 0.61 -25.06 -18.38
N PHE A 78 0.92 -26.11 -17.64
CA PHE A 78 2.29 -26.46 -17.29
C PHE A 78 2.70 -27.77 -17.96
N THR A 79 4.00 -27.91 -18.20
CA THR A 79 4.59 -29.10 -18.80
C THR A 79 5.16 -30.00 -17.71
N THR A 80 4.88 -31.30 -17.77
CA THR A 80 5.45 -32.31 -16.86
C THR A 80 5.76 -33.61 -17.61
N HIS A 81 6.60 -34.45 -17.02
CA HIS A 81 6.94 -35.76 -17.55
C HIS A 81 6.12 -36.85 -16.85
N LEU A 82 5.33 -37.62 -17.60
CA LEU A 82 4.59 -38.78 -17.09
C LEU A 82 5.19 -40.09 -17.63
N PRO A 83 5.25 -41.17 -16.84
CA PRO A 83 5.61 -42.49 -17.35
C PRO A 83 4.61 -42.93 -18.42
N SER A 84 5.08 -43.40 -19.58
CA SER A 84 4.22 -43.81 -20.72
C SER A 84 3.15 -44.86 -20.38
N SER A 85 3.29 -45.60 -19.28
CA SER A 85 2.27 -46.53 -18.74
C SER A 85 1.01 -45.84 -18.20
N SER A 86 1.00 -44.52 -18.05
CA SER A 86 -0.10 -43.74 -17.45
C SER A 86 -1.10 -43.20 -18.49
N LEU A 87 -0.90 -43.50 -19.78
CA LEU A 87 -1.67 -42.95 -20.90
C LEU A 87 -2.68 -43.93 -21.53
N HIS A 88 -2.79 -45.17 -21.03
CA HIS A 88 -3.79 -46.14 -21.50
C HIS A 88 -5.03 -46.19 -20.59
N PRO A 89 -6.26 -46.14 -21.15
CA PRO A 89 -7.47 -46.27 -20.36
C PRO A 89 -7.79 -47.76 -20.15
N ASP A 90 -7.17 -48.40 -19.16
CA ASP A 90 -7.61 -49.73 -18.75
C ASP A 90 -8.77 -49.65 -17.76
N SER A 91 -9.92 -50.14 -18.23
CA SER A 91 -11.11 -50.40 -17.46
C SER A 91 -10.84 -51.47 -16.39
N ARG A 92 -11.25 -51.18 -15.15
CA ARG A 92 -11.23 -52.03 -13.93
C ARG A 92 -9.92 -52.00 -13.13
N SER A 93 -9.78 -50.99 -12.28
CA SER A 93 -9.40 -51.21 -10.88
C SER A 93 -9.62 -49.95 -10.05
N SER A 94 -10.04 -50.17 -8.81
CA SER A 94 -10.22 -49.16 -7.78
C SER A 94 -8.86 -48.58 -7.36
N GLY A 95 -8.53 -47.35 -7.81
CA GLY A 95 -7.33 -46.59 -7.44
C GLY A 95 -6.09 -46.90 -8.28
N PRO A 96 -5.24 -45.88 -8.58
CA PRO A 96 -4.42 -45.29 -7.53
C PRO A 96 -4.44 -43.74 -7.56
N HIS A 97 -4.87 -43.15 -6.45
CA HIS A 97 -4.43 -41.79 -6.12
C HIS A 97 -2.91 -41.79 -6.09
N HIS A 98 -2.26 -40.82 -6.74
CA HIS A 98 -0.84 -40.54 -6.55
C HIS A 98 -0.66 -40.00 -5.11
N LYS A 99 -0.80 -40.89 -4.12
CA LYS A 99 -0.53 -40.61 -2.71
C LYS A 99 0.98 -40.46 -2.59
N LEU A 100 1.46 -39.23 -2.72
CA LEU A 100 2.77 -38.87 -2.19
C LEU A 100 2.75 -39.29 -0.72
N PRO A 101 3.69 -40.14 -0.26
CA PRO A 101 3.59 -40.74 1.07
C PRO A 101 3.57 -39.62 2.13
N ARG A 102 2.61 -39.67 3.07
CA ARG A 102 2.45 -38.66 4.14
C ARG A 102 3.75 -38.43 4.92
N SER A 103 4.58 -39.47 5.07
CA SER A 103 5.90 -39.41 5.69
C SER A 103 6.92 -38.57 4.93
N ALA A 104 6.73 -38.31 3.63
CA ALA A 104 7.58 -37.44 2.83
C ALA A 104 7.18 -35.95 2.89
N SER A 105 6.03 -35.63 3.51
CA SER A 105 5.53 -34.26 3.73
C SER A 105 5.89 -33.69 5.10
N THR A 106 6.84 -34.29 5.83
CA THR A 106 7.35 -33.76 7.09
C THR A 106 8.31 -32.59 6.85
N PRO A 107 8.07 -31.40 7.45
CA PRO A 107 9.03 -30.30 7.42
C PRO A 107 10.41 -30.72 7.94
N HIS A 108 11.48 -30.21 7.35
CA HIS A 108 12.85 -30.52 7.78
C HIS A 108 13.18 -29.81 9.10
N THR A 109 13.46 -30.55 10.18
CA THR A 109 13.91 -30.01 11.48
C THR A 109 15.44 -29.85 11.53
N THR A 110 15.95 -28.67 11.90
CA THR A 110 17.39 -28.37 12.00
C THR A 110 18.02 -28.90 13.30
N GLY A 111 17.98 -30.20 13.55
CA GLY A 111 18.51 -30.85 14.77
C GLY A 111 19.45 -32.02 14.46
N SER A 112 20.70 -31.89 14.93
CA SER A 112 21.81 -32.86 14.99
C SER A 112 21.63 -34.25 14.34
N GLY A 113 22.11 -34.38 13.11
CA GLY A 113 22.37 -35.65 12.42
C GLY A 113 22.67 -35.35 10.95
N HIS A 114 23.77 -35.88 10.41
CA HIS A 114 24.13 -35.64 9.00
C HIS A 114 23.00 -36.04 8.05
N SER A 115 22.30 -35.06 7.47
CA SER A 115 21.36 -35.30 6.38
C SER A 115 22.12 -35.70 5.11
N PRO A 116 21.71 -36.76 4.40
CA PRO A 116 22.26 -37.03 3.08
C PRO A 116 21.84 -35.88 2.15
N ALA A 117 22.80 -35.35 1.38
CA ALA A 117 22.52 -34.40 0.32
C ALA A 117 21.36 -34.94 -0.54
N ALA A 118 20.39 -34.07 -0.88
CA ALA A 118 19.33 -34.39 -1.81
C ALA A 118 19.96 -34.84 -3.14
N ALA A 119 20.11 -36.16 -3.30
CA ALA A 119 20.29 -36.74 -4.62
C ALA A 119 18.97 -36.47 -5.36
N PRO A 120 19.01 -36.02 -6.63
CA PRO A 120 17.83 -36.11 -7.47
C PRO A 120 17.31 -37.54 -7.36
N PRO A 121 15.99 -37.79 -7.32
CA PRO A 121 15.53 -39.16 -7.48
C PRO A 121 16.17 -39.66 -8.77
N THR A 122 17.04 -40.67 -8.66
CA THR A 122 17.50 -41.43 -9.81
C THR A 122 16.25 -42.09 -10.36
N ILE A 123 15.57 -41.37 -11.26
CA ILE A 123 14.63 -41.97 -12.19
C ILE A 123 15.49 -42.99 -12.91
N GLY A 124 15.27 -44.26 -12.61
CA GLY A 124 16.04 -45.37 -13.14
C GLY A 124 16.18 -45.19 -14.65
N ALA A 125 17.42 -45.28 -15.13
CA ALA A 125 17.70 -45.38 -16.55
C ALA A 125 16.77 -46.46 -17.14
N SER A 126 16.04 -46.12 -18.20
CA SER A 126 15.09 -46.97 -18.93
C SER A 126 13.61 -46.92 -18.50
N ARG A 127 13.00 -45.72 -18.40
CA ARG A 127 11.57 -45.57 -18.70
C ARG A 127 11.36 -44.39 -19.64
N GLU A 128 10.72 -44.65 -20.78
CA GLU A 128 10.31 -43.63 -21.74
C GLU A 128 9.30 -42.70 -21.03
N LEU A 129 9.68 -41.43 -20.87
CA LEU A 129 8.87 -40.40 -20.22
C LEU A 129 8.21 -39.56 -21.31
N THR A 130 6.88 -39.49 -21.29
CA THR A 130 6.13 -38.65 -22.23
C THR A 130 5.98 -37.26 -21.62
N VAL A 131 6.30 -36.23 -22.42
CA VAL A 131 6.05 -34.83 -22.08
C VAL A 131 4.56 -34.55 -22.24
N VAL A 132 3.89 -34.15 -21.17
CA VAL A 132 2.46 -33.85 -21.15
C VAL A 132 2.24 -32.39 -20.73
N ARG A 133 1.35 -31.71 -21.43
CA ARG A 133 0.86 -30.38 -21.08
C ARG A 133 -0.46 -30.51 -20.34
N ILE A 134 -0.51 -30.00 -19.13
CA ILE A 134 -1.69 -30.06 -18.27
C ILE A 134 -2.25 -28.65 -18.13
N PRO A 135 -3.45 -28.36 -18.66
CA PRO A 135 -4.12 -27.08 -18.41
C PRO A 135 -4.33 -26.87 -16.91
N LEU A 136 -3.92 -25.72 -16.38
CA LEU A 136 -4.04 -25.40 -14.95
C LEU A 136 -5.48 -25.47 -14.48
N ARG A 137 -6.42 -24.97 -15.30
CA ARG A 137 -7.87 -25.03 -15.05
C ARG A 137 -8.41 -26.46 -14.89
N SER A 138 -7.76 -27.44 -15.52
CA SER A 138 -8.13 -28.86 -15.41
C SER A 138 -7.44 -29.55 -14.23
N ALA A 139 -6.38 -28.96 -13.69
CA ALA A 139 -5.59 -29.50 -12.58
C ALA A 139 -6.22 -29.19 -11.20
N LYS A 140 -7.50 -29.56 -11.01
CA LYS A 140 -8.30 -29.27 -9.80
C LYS A 140 -7.70 -29.76 -8.46
N HIS A 141 -6.73 -30.67 -8.53
CA HIS A 141 -6.01 -31.21 -7.38
C HIS A 141 -4.75 -30.41 -7.00
N HIS A 142 -4.34 -29.45 -7.83
CA HIS A 142 -3.17 -28.59 -7.64
C HIS A 142 -3.55 -27.10 -7.57
N PHE A 143 -4.64 -26.73 -8.24
CA PHE A 143 -5.10 -25.37 -8.36
C PHE A 143 -6.63 -25.35 -8.29
N GLY A 144 -7.18 -24.31 -7.67
CA GLY A 144 -8.62 -24.11 -7.57
C GLY A 144 -8.98 -22.65 -7.51
N VAL A 145 -10.13 -22.28 -8.10
CA VAL A 145 -10.59 -20.90 -8.11
C VAL A 145 -12.11 -20.83 -8.02
N SER A 146 -12.61 -19.87 -7.25
CA SER A 146 -14.02 -19.56 -7.16
C SER A 146 -14.21 -18.05 -7.18
N VAL A 147 -15.29 -17.61 -7.84
CA VAL A 147 -15.67 -16.21 -7.96
C VAL A 147 -17.17 -16.09 -7.69
N SER A 148 -17.57 -15.02 -7.04
CA SER A 148 -18.97 -14.64 -6.84
C SER A 148 -19.08 -13.13 -6.99
N ARG A 149 -20.17 -12.67 -7.63
CA ARG A 149 -20.48 -11.24 -7.68
C ARG A 149 -21.05 -10.69 -6.36
N GLY A 150 -21.31 -11.56 -5.38
CA GLY A 150 -22.01 -11.19 -4.15
C GLY A 150 -23.36 -10.54 -4.45
N THR A 151 -23.57 -9.35 -3.90
CA THR A 151 -24.78 -8.54 -4.13
C THR A 151 -24.63 -7.53 -5.27
N ARG A 152 -23.42 -7.38 -5.84
CA ARG A 152 -23.15 -6.45 -6.94
C ARG A 152 -23.89 -6.83 -8.23
N PRO A 153 -24.25 -5.85 -9.07
CA PRO A 153 -24.95 -6.10 -10.33
C PRO A 153 -24.10 -6.87 -11.35
N TYR A 154 -22.79 -6.70 -11.34
CA TYR A 154 -21.83 -7.41 -12.18
C TYR A 154 -20.55 -7.74 -11.40
N ASN A 155 -19.70 -8.59 -11.97
CA ASN A 155 -18.41 -8.95 -11.39
C ASN A 155 -17.31 -8.15 -12.09
N GLU A 156 -16.59 -7.35 -11.33
CA GLU A 156 -15.46 -6.52 -11.73
C GLU A 156 -14.13 -7.21 -11.45
N ASP A 157 -14.11 -8.19 -10.54
CA ASP A 157 -12.93 -9.01 -10.24
C ASP A 157 -12.52 -9.91 -11.41
N THR A 158 -11.21 -10.04 -11.59
CA THR A 158 -10.62 -11.04 -12.48
C THR A 158 -9.46 -11.79 -11.80
N TYR A 159 -9.04 -12.89 -12.41
CA TYR A 159 -7.88 -13.64 -11.96
C TYR A 159 -7.14 -14.21 -13.17
N GLN A 160 -5.88 -14.57 -12.96
CA GLN A 160 -5.05 -15.23 -13.96
C GLN A 160 -4.18 -16.31 -13.32
N ALA A 161 -3.96 -17.42 -14.03
CA ALA A 161 -3.07 -18.49 -13.59
C ALA A 161 -2.39 -19.14 -14.80
N GLY A 162 -1.08 -19.28 -14.75
CA GLY A 162 -0.28 -19.74 -15.87
C GLY A 162 1.15 -20.07 -15.53
N THR A 163 1.94 -20.29 -16.57
CA THR A 163 3.40 -20.28 -16.54
C THR A 163 3.91 -19.11 -17.38
N ILE A 164 4.96 -18.46 -16.90
CA ILE A 164 5.56 -17.28 -17.53
C ILE A 164 7.03 -17.59 -17.89
N GLU A 165 7.52 -17.03 -18.98
CA GLU A 165 8.91 -17.16 -19.43
C GLU A 165 9.79 -16.14 -18.69
N LEU A 166 10.31 -16.58 -17.54
CA LEU A 166 11.21 -15.78 -16.71
C LEU A 166 12.38 -16.65 -16.23
N PRO A 167 13.63 -16.13 -16.21
CA PRO A 167 14.77 -16.87 -15.68
C PRO A 167 14.52 -17.33 -14.23
N ALA A 168 14.98 -18.53 -13.89
CA ALA A 168 14.74 -19.07 -12.56
C ALA A 168 15.40 -18.17 -11.50
N PHE A 169 14.62 -17.78 -10.49
CA PHE A 169 15.08 -16.93 -9.38
C PHE A 169 15.27 -17.70 -8.07
N ALA A 170 15.07 -19.02 -8.07
CA ALA A 170 15.22 -19.85 -6.89
C ALA A 170 16.68 -20.12 -6.49
N LYS A 171 16.98 -20.07 -5.19
CA LYS A 171 18.35 -20.34 -4.70
C LYS A 171 18.66 -21.84 -4.64
N ARG A 172 19.85 -22.25 -5.10
CA ARG A 172 20.40 -23.60 -4.82
C ARG A 172 20.89 -23.66 -3.37
N ALA A 173 20.58 -24.75 -2.67
CA ALA A 173 21.21 -25.06 -1.39
C ALA A 173 22.73 -25.26 -1.59
N PRO A 174 23.59 -24.79 -0.65
CA PRO A 174 25.03 -25.00 -0.74
C PRO A 174 25.34 -26.50 -0.65
N ILE A 175 25.99 -27.03 -1.69
CA ILE A 175 26.48 -28.42 -1.71
C ILE A 175 27.65 -28.52 -0.73
N SER A 176 27.52 -29.28 0.34
CA SER A 176 28.64 -29.60 1.23
C SER A 176 29.72 -30.34 0.43
N LEU A 177 30.93 -29.76 0.38
CA LEU A 177 32.12 -30.34 -0.25
C LEU A 177 32.57 -31.60 0.53
N SER A 178 31.93 -32.73 0.26
CA SER A 178 32.49 -34.04 0.58
C SER A 178 32.05 -35.07 -0.44
N ARG A 179 32.67 -35.07 -1.62
CA ARG A 179 33.01 -36.32 -2.34
C ARG A 179 33.95 -36.08 -3.52
N SER A 180 34.99 -36.91 -3.50
CA SER A 180 36.03 -37.16 -4.48
C SER A 180 35.67 -36.92 -5.95
N SER A 181 36.59 -36.24 -6.62
CA SER A 181 36.71 -36.06 -8.07
C SER A 181 37.01 -37.38 -8.78
N SER A 182 36.02 -38.27 -8.93
CA SER A 182 36.06 -39.31 -9.96
C SER A 182 34.68 -39.90 -10.20
N LYS A 183 33.97 -39.38 -11.20
CA LYS A 183 33.07 -40.13 -12.12
C LYS A 183 32.30 -39.12 -12.98
N THR A 184 32.77 -38.95 -14.21
CA THR A 184 32.00 -38.47 -15.34
C THR A 184 30.87 -39.46 -15.64
N THR A 185 29.69 -39.22 -15.08
CA THR A 185 28.44 -39.85 -15.57
C THR A 185 27.74 -38.88 -16.52
N ALA A 186 27.92 -39.14 -17.82
CA ALA A 186 27.05 -38.65 -18.87
C ALA A 186 25.63 -39.20 -18.64
N GLY A 187 24.66 -38.31 -18.45
CA GLY A 187 23.28 -38.68 -18.14
C GLY A 187 22.54 -37.64 -17.31
N SER A 188 22.66 -36.36 -17.67
CA SER A 188 21.76 -35.30 -17.18
C SER A 188 20.45 -35.46 -17.92
N GLY A 189 19.37 -35.86 -17.23
CA GLY A 189 18.04 -35.92 -17.80
C GLY A 189 17.66 -34.57 -18.42
N THR A 190 17.44 -34.56 -19.73
CA THR A 190 16.93 -33.42 -20.49
C THR A 190 15.55 -33.05 -19.97
N SER A 191 15.43 -31.83 -19.42
CA SER A 191 14.15 -31.23 -19.06
C SER A 191 13.48 -30.70 -20.32
N ALA A 192 12.15 -30.69 -20.39
CA ALA A 192 11.45 -30.05 -21.50
C ALA A 192 11.73 -28.53 -21.48
N ASP A 193 12.55 -28.07 -22.43
CA ASP A 193 13.18 -26.75 -22.46
C ASP A 193 12.20 -25.56 -22.32
N GLY A 194 12.44 -24.71 -21.31
CA GLY A 194 12.28 -23.25 -21.45
C GLY A 194 13.53 -22.70 -22.16
N ALA A 195 13.46 -21.56 -22.85
CA ALA A 195 14.52 -21.11 -23.76
C ALA A 195 15.93 -20.97 -23.11
N SER A 196 16.03 -20.94 -21.77
CA SER A 196 17.27 -20.87 -20.97
C SER A 196 17.70 -22.19 -20.30
N GLY A 197 16.92 -23.27 -20.38
CA GLY A 197 17.15 -24.51 -19.61
C GLY A 197 16.75 -24.42 -18.13
N ASP A 198 16.06 -23.34 -17.73
CA ASP A 198 15.55 -23.14 -16.37
C ASP A 198 14.22 -23.90 -16.11
N PRO A 199 13.94 -24.25 -14.84
CA PRO A 199 12.61 -24.71 -14.43
C PRO A 199 11.51 -23.67 -14.71
N GLN A 200 10.31 -24.15 -15.04
CA GLN A 200 9.13 -23.31 -15.30
C GLN A 200 8.79 -22.44 -14.08
N VAL A 201 8.51 -21.15 -14.32
CA VAL A 201 7.99 -20.23 -13.31
C VAL A 201 6.46 -20.21 -13.41
N PHE A 202 5.80 -20.44 -12.28
CA PHE A 202 4.34 -20.38 -12.19
C PHE A 202 3.89 -18.98 -11.79
N TYR A 203 2.80 -18.50 -12.38
CA TYR A 203 2.21 -17.18 -12.18
C TYR A 203 0.76 -17.34 -11.73
N PHE A 204 0.40 -16.67 -10.64
CA PHE A 204 -0.97 -16.59 -10.13
C PHE A 204 -1.29 -15.14 -9.81
N GLY A 205 -2.46 -14.64 -10.21
CA GLY A 205 -2.87 -13.27 -9.99
C GLY A 205 -4.36 -13.14 -9.66
N VAL A 206 -4.68 -12.21 -8.76
CA VAL A 206 -6.03 -11.75 -8.46
C VAL A 206 -6.06 -10.23 -8.65
N PHE A 207 -7.09 -9.75 -9.35
CA PHE A 207 -7.28 -8.35 -9.69
C PHE A 207 -8.67 -7.94 -9.26
N ASP A 208 -8.76 -7.11 -8.22
CA ASP A 208 -10.01 -6.57 -7.70
C ASP A 208 -10.35 -5.32 -8.52
N GLY A 209 -11.46 -5.34 -9.25
CA GLY A 209 -11.82 -4.27 -10.17
C GLY A 209 -12.80 -3.30 -9.54
N HIS A 210 -12.65 -2.00 -9.79
CA HIS A 210 -13.60 -1.00 -9.31
C HIS A 210 -13.91 0.07 -10.36
N GLY A 211 -15.18 0.48 -10.42
CA GLY A 211 -15.66 1.42 -11.45
C GLY A 211 -15.80 0.77 -12.83
N GLY A 212 -15.86 -0.55 -12.88
CA GLY A 212 -15.95 -1.41 -14.05
C GLY A 212 -14.76 -2.38 -14.19
N ASN A 213 -14.87 -3.33 -15.12
CA ASN A 213 -13.91 -4.42 -15.29
C ASN A 213 -12.80 -4.15 -16.32
N GLU A 214 -12.76 -2.99 -16.99
CA GLU A 214 -11.78 -2.76 -18.07
C GLU A 214 -10.32 -2.78 -17.58
N CYS A 215 -10.06 -2.27 -16.37
CA CYS A 215 -8.71 -2.28 -15.80
C CYS A 215 -8.32 -3.68 -15.35
N SER A 216 -9.17 -4.39 -14.61
CA SER A 216 -8.91 -5.76 -14.15
C SER A 216 -8.81 -6.76 -15.33
N ASP A 217 -9.60 -6.59 -16.39
CA ASP A 217 -9.46 -7.39 -17.63
C ASP A 217 -8.14 -7.11 -18.34
N PHE A 218 -7.72 -5.84 -18.44
CA PHE A 218 -6.40 -5.49 -19.00
C PHE A 218 -5.26 -6.14 -18.21
N LEU A 219 -5.32 -6.11 -16.88
CA LEU A 219 -4.29 -6.75 -16.06
C LEU A 219 -4.25 -8.27 -16.24
N ARG A 220 -5.43 -8.92 -16.32
CA ARG A 220 -5.52 -10.35 -16.61
C ARG A 220 -4.86 -10.71 -17.94
N GLU A 221 -5.06 -9.88 -18.96
CA GLU A 221 -4.67 -10.16 -20.35
C GLU A 221 -3.24 -9.74 -20.67
N GLU A 222 -2.70 -8.69 -20.04
CA GLU A 222 -1.46 -8.06 -20.50
C GLU A 222 -0.35 -7.97 -19.45
N LEU A 223 -0.66 -7.99 -18.14
CA LEU A 223 0.36 -7.75 -17.10
C LEU A 223 1.52 -8.77 -17.16
N HIS A 224 1.22 -10.03 -17.44
CA HIS A 224 2.23 -11.07 -17.62
C HIS A 224 3.12 -10.80 -18.85
N THR A 225 2.55 -10.28 -19.94
CA THR A 225 3.29 -9.90 -21.16
C THR A 225 4.30 -8.79 -20.84
N TYR A 226 3.87 -7.75 -20.10
CA TYR A 226 4.77 -6.69 -19.66
C TYR A 226 5.95 -7.22 -18.83
N ILE A 227 5.72 -8.24 -17.99
CA ILE A 227 6.77 -8.89 -17.20
C ILE A 227 7.74 -9.65 -18.10
N GLU A 228 7.25 -10.45 -19.05
CA GLU A 228 8.08 -11.22 -20.00
C GLU A 228 8.93 -10.30 -20.89
N GLU A 229 8.31 -9.29 -21.50
CA GLU A 229 9.00 -8.32 -22.37
C GLU A 229 10.07 -7.53 -21.60
N THR A 230 9.77 -7.15 -20.35
CA THR A 230 10.74 -6.45 -19.50
C THR A 230 11.89 -7.38 -19.12
N ALA A 231 11.61 -8.63 -18.75
CA ALA A 231 12.64 -9.61 -18.42
C ALA A 231 13.56 -9.90 -19.63
N GLU A 232 12.99 -10.02 -20.82
CA GLU A 232 13.75 -10.19 -22.07
C GLU A 232 14.60 -8.95 -22.39
N THR A 233 14.03 -7.76 -22.21
CA THR A 233 14.70 -6.47 -22.48
C THR A 233 15.85 -6.23 -21.52
N PHE A 234 15.65 -6.55 -20.23
CA PHE A 234 16.64 -6.40 -19.17
C PHE A 234 17.70 -7.51 -19.22
N LYS A 235 17.44 -8.60 -19.96
CA LYS A 235 18.33 -9.78 -20.07
C LYS A 235 18.76 -10.28 -18.68
N ILE A 236 17.78 -10.48 -17.80
CA ILE A 236 18.01 -10.95 -16.43
C ILE A 236 18.74 -12.31 -16.49
N PRO A 237 19.84 -12.51 -15.73
CA PRO A 237 20.49 -13.82 -15.67
C PRO A 237 19.71 -14.80 -14.79
N SER A 238 19.77 -16.09 -15.12
CA SER A 238 19.24 -17.12 -14.23
C SER A 238 20.05 -17.20 -12.94
N SER A 239 19.37 -17.31 -11.79
CA SER A 239 20.03 -17.56 -10.51
C SER A 239 20.66 -18.95 -10.41
N LEU A 240 20.38 -19.84 -11.37
CA LEU A 240 20.90 -21.21 -11.44
C LEU A 240 22.15 -21.34 -12.33
N GLU A 241 22.58 -20.29 -13.03
CA GLU A 241 23.82 -20.23 -13.81
C GLU A 241 25.06 -20.40 -12.91
N LYS A 242 26.07 -21.15 -13.40
CA LYS A 242 27.32 -21.36 -12.65
C LYS A 242 28.15 -20.07 -12.65
N LYS A 243 28.44 -19.50 -11.47
CA LYS A 243 29.44 -18.42 -11.34
C LYS A 243 30.82 -18.95 -11.75
N LEU A 244 31.40 -18.41 -12.82
CA LEU A 244 32.82 -18.60 -13.17
C LEU A 244 33.69 -18.11 -12.01
N LYS A 245 34.47 -19.02 -11.41
CA LYS A 245 35.45 -18.68 -10.37
C LYS A 245 36.65 -18.00 -11.03
N PHE A 246 36.76 -16.67 -10.92
CA PHE A 246 38.00 -15.97 -11.27
C PHE A 246 39.00 -16.09 -10.11
N TYR A 247 40.07 -16.86 -10.30
CA TYR A 247 41.28 -16.75 -9.48
C TYR A 247 42.09 -15.55 -9.97
N ASN A 248 42.48 -14.67 -9.03
CA ASN A 248 43.49 -13.64 -9.26
C ASN A 248 44.84 -14.31 -9.55
N SER A 249 45.31 -14.25 -10.78
CA SER A 249 46.73 -14.33 -11.10
C SER A 249 47.07 -13.22 -12.07
N GLY A 250 47.89 -12.28 -11.63
CA GLY A 250 48.39 -11.20 -12.47
C GLY A 250 49.30 -11.68 -13.59
N ALA A 251 49.46 -10.78 -14.55
CA ALA A 251 50.47 -10.72 -15.62
C ALA A 251 50.16 -11.37 -16.98
N SER A 252 50.24 -10.49 -17.99
CA SER A 252 50.73 -10.66 -19.36
C SER A 252 49.77 -11.05 -20.50
N MET A 253 50.01 -10.33 -21.60
CA MET A 253 49.48 -10.36 -22.96
C MET A 253 49.63 -11.69 -23.70
N MET A 254 48.77 -11.83 -24.72
CA MET A 254 48.85 -12.66 -25.94
C MET A 254 48.74 -14.19 -25.78
N GLY A 255 47.72 -14.76 -26.45
CA GLY A 255 47.63 -16.18 -26.76
C GLY A 255 46.23 -16.60 -27.21
N SER A 256 46.14 -17.04 -28.46
CA SER A 256 44.96 -17.56 -29.16
C SER A 256 44.43 -18.89 -28.63
N ASP A 257 43.19 -19.18 -29.01
CA ASP A 257 42.49 -20.47 -28.99
C ASP A 257 42.17 -21.09 -27.61
N GLY A 258 41.02 -20.70 -27.08
CA GLY A 258 40.32 -21.36 -25.98
C GLY A 258 38.86 -21.59 -26.37
N GLN A 259 38.46 -22.85 -26.43
CA GLN A 259 37.14 -23.36 -26.81
C GLN A 259 36.08 -22.88 -25.80
N ASP A 260 35.18 -22.01 -26.26
CA ASP A 260 34.11 -21.39 -25.48
C ASP A 260 32.98 -22.42 -25.24
N ASP A 261 32.86 -22.92 -24.01
CA ASP A 261 31.73 -23.73 -23.57
C ASP A 261 30.55 -22.82 -23.24
N GLY A 262 29.88 -22.37 -24.32
CA GLY A 262 28.86 -21.31 -24.34
C GLY A 262 27.62 -21.53 -23.47
N SER A 263 27.72 -21.28 -22.16
CA SER A 263 26.58 -21.30 -21.23
C SER A 263 26.49 -20.07 -20.32
N GLY A 264 27.10 -18.94 -20.69
CA GLY A 264 27.00 -17.69 -19.92
C GLY A 264 26.94 -16.46 -20.81
N THR A 265 26.17 -15.45 -20.42
CA THR A 265 26.10 -14.18 -21.15
C THR A 265 27.44 -13.44 -21.02
N PRO A 266 28.12 -13.05 -22.12
CA PRO A 266 29.36 -12.27 -22.07
C PRO A 266 29.25 -11.02 -21.20
N ILE A 267 30.29 -10.71 -20.42
CA ILE A 267 30.32 -9.56 -19.49
C ILE A 267 30.00 -8.23 -20.19
N SER A 268 30.48 -8.05 -21.43
CA SER A 268 30.19 -6.88 -22.26
C SER A 268 28.69 -6.73 -22.57
N LEU A 269 27.99 -7.84 -22.81
CA LEU A 269 26.55 -7.87 -23.04
C LEU A 269 25.78 -7.58 -21.75
N GLN A 270 26.20 -8.13 -20.61
CA GLN A 270 25.59 -7.84 -19.30
C GLN A 270 25.68 -6.34 -18.94
N ILE A 271 26.83 -5.71 -19.20
CA ILE A 271 27.01 -4.26 -18.99
C ILE A 271 26.10 -3.47 -19.93
N SER A 272 26.01 -3.85 -21.21
CA SER A 272 25.15 -3.16 -22.19
C SER A 272 23.65 -3.24 -21.83
N SER A 273 23.19 -4.41 -21.39
CA SER A 273 21.80 -4.61 -20.94
C SER A 273 21.51 -3.81 -19.69
N LYS A 274 22.47 -3.73 -18.75
CA LYS A 274 22.32 -2.91 -17.53
C LYS A 274 22.24 -1.42 -17.83
N ILE A 275 23.04 -0.91 -18.77
CA ILE A 275 22.93 0.49 -19.22
C ILE A 275 21.55 0.75 -19.83
N LYS A 276 21.08 -0.16 -20.70
CA LYS A 276 19.75 -0.04 -21.32
C LYS A 276 18.62 -0.08 -20.29
N ALA A 277 18.70 -0.95 -19.28
CA ALA A 277 17.71 -1.02 -18.21
C ALA A 277 17.64 0.29 -17.42
N ILE A 278 18.79 0.85 -17.03
CA ILE A 278 18.87 2.14 -16.33
C ILE A 278 18.31 3.27 -17.19
N GLU A 279 18.56 3.27 -18.49
CA GLU A 279 17.99 4.26 -19.41
C GLU A 279 16.46 4.16 -19.47
N LEU A 280 15.92 2.94 -19.62
CA LEU A 280 14.48 2.71 -19.61
C LEU A 280 13.83 3.09 -18.27
N GLU A 281 14.45 2.77 -17.13
CA GLU A 281 14.00 3.15 -15.79
C GLU A 281 13.91 4.68 -15.65
N LYS A 282 14.95 5.39 -16.10
CA LYS A 282 14.98 6.86 -16.12
C LYS A 282 13.90 7.44 -17.02
N ASP A 283 13.74 6.88 -18.22
CA ASP A 283 12.72 7.31 -19.17
C ASP A 283 11.32 7.10 -18.61
N LEU A 284 11.06 5.98 -17.94
CA LEU A 284 9.78 5.70 -17.32
C LEU A 284 9.46 6.70 -16.20
N VAL A 285 10.40 6.98 -15.29
CA VAL A 285 10.21 8.00 -14.24
C VAL A 285 10.03 9.40 -14.84
N SER A 286 10.79 9.73 -15.88
CA SER A 286 10.66 11.00 -16.61
C SER A 286 9.27 11.13 -17.25
N ASN A 287 8.78 10.06 -17.88
CA ASN A 287 7.45 10.03 -18.46
C ASN A 287 6.37 10.21 -17.40
N TRP A 288 6.42 9.49 -16.27
CA TRP A 288 5.49 9.72 -15.15
C TRP A 288 5.49 11.18 -14.65
N LYS A 289 6.68 11.78 -14.55
CA LYS A 289 6.86 13.17 -14.14
C LYS A 289 6.25 14.17 -15.13
N ILE A 290 6.40 13.92 -16.43
CA ILE A 290 5.92 14.81 -17.50
C ILE A 290 4.42 14.58 -17.75
N THR A 291 4.02 13.33 -17.92
CA THR A 291 2.67 12.87 -18.29
C THR A 291 1.66 13.07 -17.17
N VAL A 292 2.05 12.91 -15.90
CA VAL A 292 1.10 13.02 -14.77
C VAL A 292 1.47 14.18 -13.85
N GLY A 293 2.74 14.28 -13.46
CA GLY A 293 3.18 15.29 -12.49
C GLY A 293 2.64 15.05 -11.07
N GLY A 294 2.44 16.11 -10.29
CA GLY A 294 2.01 16.00 -8.89
C GLY A 294 3.00 15.16 -8.07
N TYR A 295 2.49 14.11 -7.40
CA TYR A 295 3.28 13.08 -6.70
C TYR A 295 4.48 12.59 -7.54
N PHE A 296 4.27 12.35 -8.84
CA PHE A 296 5.28 11.78 -9.72
C PHE A 296 6.47 12.71 -10.03
N ARG A 297 6.43 14.00 -9.64
CA ARG A 297 7.57 14.92 -9.83
C ARG A 297 8.80 14.58 -8.99
N ARG A 298 8.59 13.89 -7.87
CA ARG A 298 9.61 13.50 -6.88
C ARG A 298 9.60 11.99 -6.62
N PHE A 299 9.01 11.23 -7.53
CA PHE A 299 8.84 9.80 -7.43
C PHE A 299 10.16 9.08 -7.70
N LYS A 300 10.52 8.16 -6.79
CA LYS A 300 11.75 7.36 -6.84
C LYS A 300 11.40 5.92 -6.46
N PRO A 301 11.15 5.03 -7.45
CA PRO A 301 10.84 3.62 -7.20
C PRO A 301 11.96 2.91 -6.45
N GLU A 302 11.61 2.04 -5.50
CA GLU A 302 12.57 1.38 -4.59
C GLU A 302 13.64 0.54 -5.31
N HIS A 303 13.26 -0.13 -6.40
CA HIS A 303 14.13 -1.09 -7.10
C HIS A 303 14.80 -0.54 -8.36
N PHE A 304 14.76 0.77 -8.61
CA PHE A 304 15.44 1.37 -9.77
C PHE A 304 16.86 1.84 -9.40
N ASP A 305 17.83 1.56 -10.27
CA ASP A 305 19.25 1.92 -10.11
C ASP A 305 19.50 3.38 -10.60
N LEU A 306 18.69 4.36 -10.13
CA LEU A 306 18.75 5.76 -10.58
C LEU A 306 19.93 6.53 -9.98
N LEU A 307 21.03 6.70 -10.73
CA LEU A 307 22.16 7.66 -10.65
C LEU A 307 22.88 7.98 -9.32
N ASP A 308 22.30 7.73 -8.14
CA ASP A 308 22.99 7.84 -6.85
C ASP A 308 24.06 6.73 -6.68
N SER A 309 24.02 5.69 -7.52
CA SER A 309 24.92 4.53 -7.47
C SER A 309 26.21 4.69 -8.30
N MET A 310 26.39 5.82 -9.01
CA MET A 310 27.57 6.02 -9.87
C MET A 310 28.79 6.61 -9.14
N GLU A 311 28.64 7.06 -7.89
CA GLU A 311 29.79 7.34 -7.03
C GLU A 311 30.24 6.06 -6.30
N GLY A 312 31.03 5.24 -7.00
CA GLY A 312 31.93 4.27 -6.35
C GLY A 312 31.46 2.81 -6.20
N GLU A 313 30.20 2.47 -6.47
CA GLU A 313 29.77 1.05 -6.51
C GLU A 313 30.04 0.43 -7.89
N PRO A 314 30.63 -0.77 -7.99
CA PRO A 314 30.94 -1.37 -9.27
C PRO A 314 29.66 -1.72 -10.02
N ILE A 315 29.63 -1.47 -11.33
CA ILE A 315 28.60 -1.85 -12.35
C ILE A 315 28.36 -3.40 -12.43
N ARG A 316 28.77 -4.15 -11.39
CA ARG A 316 28.85 -5.62 -11.34
C ARG A 316 27.62 -6.31 -10.77
N LYS A 317 26.68 -5.62 -10.12
CA LYS A 317 25.44 -6.26 -9.60
C LYS A 317 24.46 -6.54 -10.75
N PRO A 318 23.99 -7.78 -10.94
CA PRO A 318 23.01 -8.11 -11.99
C PRO A 318 21.65 -7.45 -11.68
N ILE A 319 20.86 -7.21 -12.73
CA ILE A 319 19.49 -6.70 -12.59
C ILE A 319 18.65 -7.76 -11.87
N SER A 320 17.83 -7.33 -10.91
CA SER A 320 16.99 -8.21 -10.10
C SER A 320 15.62 -8.45 -10.76
N VAL A 321 14.95 -9.54 -10.40
CA VAL A 321 13.57 -9.79 -10.84
C VAL A 321 12.62 -8.74 -10.24
N GLU A 322 12.93 -8.27 -9.05
CA GLU A 322 12.21 -7.21 -8.35
C GLU A 322 12.22 -5.89 -9.15
N ALA A 323 13.34 -5.52 -9.78
CA ALA A 323 13.41 -4.36 -10.68
C ALA A 323 12.55 -4.53 -11.93
N THR A 324 12.54 -5.74 -12.51
CA THR A 324 11.69 -6.08 -13.65
C THR A 324 10.21 -5.99 -13.32
N LEU A 325 9.78 -6.51 -12.17
CA LEU A 325 8.39 -6.41 -11.71
C LEU A 325 7.99 -4.95 -11.45
N MET A 326 8.86 -4.18 -10.79
CA MET A 326 8.66 -2.76 -10.54
C MET A 326 8.46 -1.98 -11.86
N TYR A 327 9.32 -2.22 -12.84
CA TYR A 327 9.22 -1.58 -14.16
C TYR A 327 7.96 -2.01 -14.90
N ALA A 328 7.65 -3.31 -14.94
CA ALA A 328 6.49 -3.85 -15.64
C ALA A 328 5.17 -3.27 -15.11
N PHE A 329 5.00 -3.21 -13.78
CA PHE A 329 3.81 -2.65 -13.15
C PHE A 329 3.63 -1.16 -13.49
N LEU A 330 4.67 -0.35 -13.27
CA LEU A 330 4.62 1.09 -13.55
C LEU A 330 4.47 1.39 -15.04
N LYS A 331 5.01 0.55 -15.92
CA LYS A 331 4.89 0.70 -17.38
C LYS A 331 3.49 0.34 -17.86
N ALA A 332 2.94 -0.78 -17.40
CA ALA A 332 1.59 -1.21 -17.76
C ALA A 332 0.54 -0.18 -17.33
N ASP A 333 0.67 0.37 -16.11
CA ASP A 333 -0.22 1.42 -15.61
C ASP A 333 -0.10 2.71 -16.41
N LEU A 334 1.13 3.16 -16.73
CA LEU A 334 1.36 4.36 -17.54
C LEU A 334 0.73 4.24 -18.93
N ASP A 335 0.89 3.08 -19.57
CA ASP A 335 0.31 2.81 -20.88
C ASP A 335 -1.22 2.76 -20.82
N PHE A 336 -1.78 2.16 -19.77
CA PHE A 336 -3.22 2.13 -19.54
C PHE A 336 -3.80 3.54 -19.39
N ILE A 337 -3.27 4.35 -18.46
CA ILE A 337 -3.78 5.72 -18.24
C ILE A 337 -3.59 6.60 -19.48
N SER A 338 -2.48 6.43 -20.20
CA SER A 338 -2.19 7.20 -21.43
C SER A 338 -3.16 6.82 -22.55
N ALA A 339 -3.57 5.56 -22.63
CA ALA A 339 -4.58 5.11 -23.59
C ALA A 339 -5.97 5.65 -23.24
N GLN A 340 -6.37 5.62 -21.96
CA GLN A 340 -7.68 6.11 -21.52
C GLN A 340 -7.80 7.63 -21.65
N ALA A 341 -6.75 8.39 -21.33
CA ALA A 341 -6.74 9.85 -21.45
C ALA A 341 -7.04 10.34 -22.89
N ARG A 342 -6.70 9.56 -23.92
CA ARG A 342 -6.94 9.88 -25.34
C ARG A 342 -8.36 9.66 -25.83
N LYS A 343 -9.17 8.94 -25.06
CA LYS A 343 -10.54 8.60 -25.45
C LYS A 343 -11.50 9.73 -25.05
N PRO A 344 -12.58 9.94 -25.82
CA PRO A 344 -13.61 10.91 -25.46
C PRO A 344 -14.28 10.52 -24.14
N SER A 345 -14.58 11.51 -23.29
CA SER A 345 -15.38 11.34 -22.09
C SER A 345 -16.86 11.62 -22.39
N SER A 346 -17.78 10.87 -21.78
CA SER A 346 -19.21 11.18 -21.83
C SER A 346 -19.55 12.48 -21.09
N ASP A 347 -18.72 12.88 -20.12
CA ASP A 347 -18.92 14.06 -19.28
C ASP A 347 -18.53 15.38 -19.99
N ASP A 348 -17.78 15.31 -21.10
CA ASP A 348 -17.29 16.48 -21.86
C ASP A 348 -18.45 17.29 -22.51
N ILE A 349 -19.69 16.81 -22.44
CA ILE A 349 -20.87 17.43 -23.06
C ILE A 349 -21.63 18.34 -22.06
N ASN A 350 -21.39 18.27 -20.75
CA ASN A 350 -22.34 18.79 -19.75
C ASN A 350 -21.76 19.60 -18.57
N THR A 351 -20.55 20.14 -18.67
CA THR A 351 -19.94 20.93 -17.57
C THR A 351 -19.38 22.27 -18.06
N ASP A 352 -19.74 23.37 -17.38
CA ASP A 352 -19.09 24.71 -17.46
C ASP A 352 -17.63 24.70 -16.91
N SER A 353 -17.05 23.52 -16.74
CA SER A 353 -15.66 23.36 -16.33
C SER A 353 -14.74 23.56 -17.54
N PRO A 354 -13.58 24.21 -17.38
CA PRO A 354 -12.60 24.29 -18.45
C PRO A 354 -12.29 22.88 -18.96
N LEU A 355 -12.23 22.70 -20.29
CA LEU A 355 -11.86 21.44 -20.96
C LEU A 355 -10.58 20.78 -20.41
N ASN A 356 -9.77 21.56 -19.66
CA ASN A 356 -8.46 21.19 -19.14
C ASN A 356 -8.45 20.95 -17.61
N ALA A 357 -9.59 20.99 -16.92
CA ALA A 357 -9.66 20.77 -15.46
C ALA A 357 -9.25 19.33 -15.06
N ASP A 358 -9.51 18.37 -15.95
CA ASP A 358 -9.16 16.95 -15.80
C ASP A 358 -7.93 16.55 -16.67
N GLU A 359 -7.26 17.48 -17.35
CA GLU A 359 -6.13 17.17 -18.23
C GLU A 359 -4.88 16.81 -17.42
N ILE A 360 -4.75 15.51 -17.16
CA ILE A 360 -3.56 14.89 -16.57
C ILE A 360 -2.33 15.14 -17.47
N LEU A 361 -2.52 15.27 -18.79
CA LEU A 361 -1.45 15.29 -19.77
C LEU A 361 -0.82 16.66 -20.08
N GLY A 362 -1.43 17.79 -19.71
CA GLY A 362 -0.87 19.13 -19.93
C GLY A 362 -0.74 19.58 -21.40
N GLU A 363 -0.59 18.65 -22.35
CA GLU A 363 -0.73 18.73 -23.81
C GLU A 363 -0.99 17.31 -24.37
N PRO A 364 -1.62 17.12 -25.54
CA PRO A 364 -1.83 15.79 -26.12
C PRO A 364 -0.50 15.12 -26.52
N ALA A 365 -0.04 14.17 -25.68
CA ALA A 365 1.18 13.42 -25.92
C ALA A 365 1.09 12.49 -27.16
N ARG A 366 2.03 12.67 -28.10
CA ARG A 366 2.19 11.92 -29.36
C ARG A 366 2.99 10.61 -29.17
N HIS A 367 2.39 9.51 -28.71
CA HIS A 367 3.04 8.17 -28.85
C HIS A 367 2.04 7.03 -28.99
N TYR A 368 2.00 6.37 -30.15
CA TYR A 368 1.14 5.21 -30.41
C TYR A 368 1.50 4.02 -29.50
N SER A 369 0.54 3.49 -28.74
CA SER A 369 0.63 2.12 -28.20
C SER A 369 0.07 1.15 -29.26
N PRO A 370 0.74 0.02 -29.54
CA PRO A 370 0.25 -0.98 -30.48
C PRO A 370 -0.94 -1.80 -29.95
N HIS A 371 -1.23 -1.76 -28.65
CA HIS A 371 -2.29 -2.53 -28.00
C HIS A 371 -3.60 -1.73 -27.92
N ARG A 372 -4.74 -2.33 -28.31
CA ARG A 372 -6.07 -1.74 -28.07
C ARG A 372 -6.42 -1.92 -26.58
N ILE A 373 -6.13 -0.91 -25.77
CA ILE A 373 -6.45 -0.93 -24.34
C ILE A 373 -7.85 -0.36 -24.10
N GLY A 374 -8.77 -1.16 -23.56
CA GLY A 374 -10.13 -0.77 -23.13
C GLY A 374 -11.13 -0.44 -24.26
N GLY A 375 -12.30 0.08 -23.87
CA GLY A 375 -13.44 0.40 -24.74
C GLY A 375 -13.26 1.64 -25.63
N PRO A 376 -14.27 2.04 -26.43
CA PRO A 376 -14.20 3.22 -27.31
C PRO A 376 -14.25 4.56 -26.56
N THR A 377 -14.70 4.55 -25.31
CA THR A 377 -14.84 5.71 -24.42
C THR A 377 -13.84 5.62 -23.27
N ARG A 378 -13.59 6.76 -22.62
CA ARG A 378 -12.66 6.84 -21.49
C ARG A 378 -13.17 6.03 -20.29
N PHE A 379 -12.34 5.12 -19.80
CA PHE A 379 -12.57 4.40 -18.55
C PHE A 379 -11.94 5.14 -17.37
N MET A 380 -12.68 5.30 -16.27
CA MET A 380 -12.27 6.09 -15.10
C MET A 380 -11.99 5.26 -13.84
N GLY A 381 -12.39 3.99 -13.84
CA GLY A 381 -12.14 3.07 -12.73
C GLY A 381 -10.69 2.61 -12.64
N GLY A 382 -10.46 1.66 -11.75
CA GLY A 382 -9.15 1.10 -11.49
C GLY A 382 -9.21 -0.38 -11.14
N SER A 383 -8.08 -0.90 -10.71
CA SER A 383 -8.00 -2.25 -10.17
C SER A 383 -6.83 -2.40 -9.21
N THR A 384 -7.03 -3.16 -8.13
CA THR A 384 -5.92 -3.67 -7.32
C THR A 384 -5.28 -4.88 -8.01
N ALA A 385 -4.04 -5.18 -7.67
CA ALA A 385 -3.31 -6.26 -8.31
C ALA A 385 -2.40 -6.98 -7.32
N SER A 386 -2.65 -8.26 -7.14
CA SER A 386 -1.80 -9.16 -6.36
C SER A 386 -1.36 -10.32 -7.21
N ILE A 387 -0.05 -10.44 -7.45
CA ILE A 387 0.53 -11.58 -8.16
C ILE A 387 1.49 -12.36 -7.26
N ALA A 388 1.52 -13.68 -7.44
CA ALA A 388 2.42 -14.62 -6.81
C ALA A 388 3.13 -15.45 -7.88
N MET A 389 4.46 -15.42 -7.85
CA MET A 389 5.32 -16.18 -8.76
C MET A 389 6.13 -17.22 -7.99
N ILE A 390 6.09 -18.48 -8.45
CA ILE A 390 6.80 -19.59 -7.80
C ILE A 390 7.85 -20.13 -8.75
N SER A 391 9.11 -20.15 -8.29
CA SER A 391 10.25 -20.75 -8.98
C SER A 391 10.87 -21.86 -8.14
N THR A 392 11.34 -22.93 -8.78
CA THR A 392 12.05 -24.04 -8.13
C THR A 392 13.49 -24.11 -8.61
N PRO A 393 14.45 -24.55 -7.77
CA PRO A 393 15.85 -24.69 -8.19
C PRO A 393 16.12 -25.98 -8.98
N THR A 394 15.10 -26.84 -9.11
CA THR A 394 15.13 -28.09 -9.87
C THR A 394 13.87 -28.22 -10.73
N PRO A 395 13.86 -29.07 -11.77
CA PRO A 395 12.66 -29.36 -12.57
C PRO A 395 11.54 -30.06 -11.78
N THR A 396 11.77 -30.43 -10.52
CA THR A 396 10.76 -31.00 -9.65
C THR A 396 9.64 -29.98 -9.41
N PRO A 397 8.36 -30.35 -9.60
CA PRO A 397 7.25 -29.42 -9.38
C PRO A 397 7.22 -28.85 -7.96
N PHE A 398 6.79 -27.59 -7.82
CA PHE A 398 6.78 -26.87 -6.53
C PHE A 398 5.84 -27.50 -5.48
N TRP A 399 4.81 -28.24 -5.93
CA TRP A 399 3.91 -28.98 -5.04
C TRP A 399 4.47 -30.33 -4.56
N HIS A 400 5.69 -30.69 -4.97
CA HIS A 400 6.35 -31.89 -4.47
C HIS A 400 6.91 -31.64 -3.05
N PRO A 401 6.63 -32.52 -2.06
CA PRO A 401 7.01 -32.32 -0.67
C PRO A 401 8.51 -32.07 -0.43
N ALA A 402 9.38 -32.70 -1.24
CA ALA A 402 10.82 -32.54 -1.14
C ALA A 402 11.39 -31.34 -1.94
N SER A 403 10.54 -30.59 -2.65
CA SER A 403 11.00 -29.49 -3.52
C SER A 403 11.06 -28.18 -2.74
N PRO A 404 12.23 -27.58 -2.54
CA PRO A 404 12.31 -26.19 -2.09
C PRO A 404 11.84 -25.26 -3.22
N SER A 405 11.25 -24.14 -2.86
CA SER A 405 10.74 -23.16 -3.83
C SER A 405 11.03 -21.74 -3.36
N THR A 406 11.01 -20.78 -4.27
CA THR A 406 11.02 -19.36 -3.94
C THR A 406 9.72 -18.75 -4.44
N LEU A 407 9.03 -18.04 -3.56
CA LEU A 407 7.83 -17.26 -3.85
C LEU A 407 8.21 -15.78 -3.92
N ILE A 408 7.87 -15.11 -5.02
CA ILE A 408 7.91 -13.65 -5.13
C ILE A 408 6.46 -13.16 -5.24
N VAL A 409 6.09 -12.21 -4.41
CA VAL A 409 4.79 -11.54 -4.42
C VAL A 409 5.01 -10.10 -4.84
N ALA A 410 4.22 -9.61 -5.80
CA ALA A 410 4.12 -8.19 -6.12
C ALA A 410 2.66 -7.75 -5.94
N HIS A 411 2.45 -6.73 -5.13
CA HIS A 411 1.14 -6.38 -4.58
C HIS A 411 0.88 -4.87 -4.67
N VAL A 412 -0.35 -4.50 -5.02
CA VAL A 412 -0.87 -3.14 -5.12
C VAL A 412 -2.33 -3.19 -4.66
N GLY A 413 -2.70 -2.49 -3.58
CA GLY A 413 -4.08 -2.36 -3.10
C GLY A 413 -4.38 -3.16 -1.83
N ASP A 414 -5.55 -3.78 -1.74
CA ASP A 414 -6.12 -4.42 -0.54
C ASP A 414 -6.41 -5.93 -0.70
N THR A 415 -6.11 -6.49 -1.88
CA THR A 415 -6.12 -7.94 -2.09
C THR A 415 -5.14 -8.68 -1.17
N ARG A 416 -5.48 -9.92 -0.79
CA ARG A 416 -4.74 -10.67 0.23
C ARG A 416 -4.10 -11.93 -0.32
N ILE A 417 -2.83 -12.17 0.03
CA ILE A 417 -2.13 -13.43 -0.23
C ILE A 417 -1.69 -14.04 1.11
N ILE A 418 -2.02 -15.31 1.34
CA ILE A 418 -1.87 -15.98 2.63
C ILE A 418 -1.22 -17.37 2.44
N LEU A 419 -0.20 -17.68 3.23
CA LEU A 419 0.40 -19.01 3.34
C LEU A 419 -0.17 -19.77 4.56
N CYS A 420 -0.45 -21.06 4.41
CA CYS A 420 -0.79 -21.94 5.53
C CYS A 420 0.44 -22.73 5.96
N ASP A 421 0.93 -22.49 7.17
CA ASP A 421 2.04 -23.23 7.78
C ASP A 421 1.64 -24.71 7.99
N THR A 422 2.45 -25.65 7.52
CA THR A 422 2.13 -27.08 7.59
C THR A 422 2.21 -27.64 9.00
N LEU A 423 3.13 -27.12 9.83
CA LEU A 423 3.35 -27.63 11.18
C LEU A 423 2.29 -27.14 12.15
N THR A 424 1.96 -25.85 12.07
CA THR A 424 1.09 -25.17 13.04
C THR A 424 -0.33 -24.96 12.52
N GLY A 425 -0.53 -24.97 11.20
CA GLY A 425 -1.81 -24.64 10.58
C GLY A 425 -2.18 -23.14 10.65
N VAL A 426 -1.23 -22.28 10.99
CA VAL A 426 -1.43 -20.83 11.17
C VAL A 426 -1.32 -20.11 9.84
N ALA A 427 -2.22 -19.13 9.64
CA ALA A 427 -2.21 -18.22 8.51
C ALA A 427 -1.04 -17.23 8.60
N LYS A 428 -0.23 -17.16 7.54
CA LYS A 428 0.86 -16.17 7.39
C LYS A 428 0.56 -15.28 6.19
N PRO A 429 0.00 -14.07 6.38
CA PRO A 429 -0.21 -13.13 5.28
C PRO A 429 1.13 -12.65 4.72
N VAL A 430 1.23 -12.61 3.39
CA VAL A 430 2.42 -12.12 2.67
C VAL A 430 2.15 -10.82 1.92
N THR A 431 0.95 -10.25 2.03
CA THR A 431 0.61 -8.88 1.61
C THR A 431 0.15 -8.04 2.80
N THR A 432 0.13 -6.72 2.62
CA THR A 432 -0.38 -5.75 3.60
C THR A 432 -1.22 -4.71 2.88
N ASN A 433 -2.43 -4.45 3.36
CA ASN A 433 -3.35 -3.52 2.71
C ASN A 433 -2.72 -2.14 2.53
N HIS A 434 -2.81 -1.62 1.31
CA HIS A 434 -2.37 -0.29 0.94
C HIS A 434 -3.48 0.71 1.22
N HIS A 435 -3.65 0.99 2.51
CA HIS A 435 -4.68 1.89 3.04
C HIS A 435 -4.03 3.16 3.62
N PRO A 436 -4.70 4.33 3.58
CA PRO A 436 -4.19 5.58 4.15
C PRO A 436 -3.70 5.51 5.59
N SER A 437 -4.39 4.70 6.41
CA SER A 437 -4.05 4.47 7.82
C SER A 437 -2.80 3.62 8.03
N SER A 438 -2.30 2.93 6.99
CA SER A 438 -1.04 2.19 7.08
C SER A 438 0.12 3.17 7.26
N PRO A 439 0.98 3.02 8.28
CA PRO A 439 2.10 3.95 8.52
C PRO A 439 3.05 4.08 7.32
N ILE A 440 3.24 3.00 6.56
CA ILE A 440 4.08 2.97 5.36
C ILE A 440 3.46 3.84 4.27
N GLU A 441 2.17 3.65 3.99
CA GLU A 441 1.47 4.40 2.95
C GLU A 441 1.19 5.84 3.34
N GLY A 442 0.75 6.08 4.58
CA GLY A 442 0.60 7.42 5.15
C GLY A 442 1.94 8.17 5.14
N GLY A 443 3.05 7.53 5.50
CA GLY A 443 4.39 8.13 5.41
C GLY A 443 4.87 8.38 3.98
N ARG A 444 4.53 7.49 3.03
CA ARG A 444 4.77 7.69 1.60
C ARG A 444 4.02 8.92 1.10
N LEU A 445 2.71 9.02 1.36
CA LEU A 445 1.82 10.03 0.79
C LEU A 445 1.86 11.39 1.52
N ARG A 446 2.06 11.44 2.85
CA ARG A 446 2.21 12.68 3.62
C ARG A 446 3.38 13.53 3.14
N ARG A 447 4.48 12.88 2.69
CA ARG A 447 5.64 13.56 2.08
C ARG A 447 5.32 14.31 0.79
N TYR A 448 4.15 14.07 0.18
CA TYR A 448 3.76 14.63 -1.12
C TYR A 448 2.41 15.35 -1.11
N ALA A 449 1.97 15.82 0.07
CA ALA A 449 0.78 16.65 0.24
C ALA A 449 -0.57 15.98 -0.12
N ALA A 450 -0.68 14.67 0.08
CA ALA A 450 -1.99 14.00 0.04
C ALA A 450 -2.84 14.42 1.25
N THR A 451 -4.04 14.94 1.00
CA THR A 451 -5.03 15.25 2.05
C THR A 451 -5.73 13.96 2.46
N PHE A 452 -5.60 13.61 3.74
CA PHE A 452 -6.35 12.50 4.34
C PHE A 452 -7.62 13.07 4.96
N VAL A 453 -8.76 12.52 4.56
CA VAL A 453 -10.07 12.88 5.05
C VAL A 453 -10.66 11.64 5.69
N THR A 454 -10.91 11.70 6.98
CA THR A 454 -11.65 10.66 7.68
C THR A 454 -13.12 10.81 7.32
N ASP A 455 -13.75 9.76 6.82
CA ASP A 455 -15.17 9.80 6.51
C ASP A 455 -16.04 9.81 7.79
N SER A 456 -17.35 9.96 7.60
CA SER A 456 -18.33 10.00 8.69
C SER A 456 -18.39 8.71 9.55
N PHE A 457 -17.69 7.64 9.16
CA PHE A 457 -17.61 6.37 9.87
C PHE A 457 -16.25 6.14 10.56
N GLY A 458 -15.31 7.09 10.46
CA GLY A 458 -14.01 7.00 11.09
C GLY A 458 -12.93 6.34 10.23
N GLU A 459 -13.21 6.08 8.95
CA GLU A 459 -12.25 5.47 8.03
C GLU A 459 -11.40 6.54 7.32
N GLU A 460 -10.07 6.44 7.43
CA GLU A 460 -9.16 7.38 6.76
C GLU A 460 -9.17 7.14 5.24
N ARG A 461 -9.58 8.15 4.48
CA ARG A 461 -9.58 8.11 3.01
C ARG A 461 -8.60 9.13 2.45
N MET A 462 -7.91 8.77 1.37
CA MET A 462 -7.07 9.70 0.62
C MET A 462 -7.91 10.39 -0.45
N SER A 463 -8.32 11.64 -0.21
CA SER A 463 -9.24 12.36 -1.11
C SER A 463 -10.51 11.56 -1.49
N GLY A 464 -11.05 10.77 -0.56
CA GLY A 464 -12.24 9.91 -0.76
C GLY A 464 -11.94 8.46 -1.19
N LEU A 465 -10.68 8.09 -1.42
CA LEU A 465 -10.28 6.75 -1.83
C LEU A 465 -9.83 5.90 -0.64
N ALA A 466 -10.24 4.63 -0.63
CA ALA A 466 -9.80 3.64 0.35
C ALA A 466 -8.39 3.09 0.04
N ASN A 467 -8.03 2.96 -1.24
CA ASN A 467 -6.75 2.41 -1.67
C ASN A 467 -5.74 3.51 -2.03
N THR A 468 -4.54 3.43 -1.46
CA THR A 468 -3.42 4.33 -1.75
C THR A 468 -2.57 3.87 -2.93
N ARG A 469 -2.76 2.63 -3.38
CA ARG A 469 -2.13 2.04 -4.55
C ARG A 469 -3.15 1.27 -5.38
N ALA A 470 -3.15 1.51 -6.68
CA ALA A 470 -4.03 0.86 -7.66
C ALA A 470 -3.51 1.11 -9.08
N PHE A 471 -3.88 0.23 -10.02
CA PHE A 471 -3.81 0.50 -11.46
C PHE A 471 -5.03 1.33 -11.90
N GLY A 472 -4.90 2.08 -13.00
CA GLY A 472 -6.02 2.86 -13.53
C GLY A 472 -6.23 4.17 -12.78
N ASP A 473 -7.36 4.38 -12.11
CA ASP A 473 -7.64 5.51 -11.19
C ASP A 473 -7.06 6.86 -11.62
N MET A 474 -7.33 7.21 -12.87
CA MET A 474 -6.57 8.24 -13.59
C MET A 474 -6.55 9.57 -12.82
N ARG A 475 -7.71 10.01 -12.34
CA ARG A 475 -7.90 11.26 -11.57
C ARG A 475 -7.06 11.31 -10.29
N SER A 476 -6.78 10.15 -9.72
CA SER A 476 -6.14 9.98 -8.42
C SER A 476 -4.61 9.83 -8.51
N LYS A 477 -4.06 9.62 -9.71
CA LYS A 477 -2.61 9.48 -9.92
C LYS A 477 -1.83 10.72 -9.49
N ARG A 478 -2.36 11.91 -9.79
CA ARG A 478 -1.69 13.18 -9.43
C ARG A 478 -1.53 13.40 -7.93
N ILE A 479 -2.46 12.89 -7.14
CA ILE A 479 -2.44 13.03 -5.68
C ILE A 479 -1.61 11.94 -4.98
N GLY A 480 -1.26 10.86 -5.68
CA GLY A 480 -0.28 9.87 -5.21
C GLY A 480 -0.75 8.41 -5.20
N VAL A 481 -1.94 8.12 -5.73
CA VAL A 481 -2.29 6.73 -6.06
C VAL A 481 -1.31 6.24 -7.11
N SER A 482 -0.65 5.11 -6.82
CA SER A 482 0.44 4.59 -7.66
C SER A 482 0.23 3.09 -7.90
N ALA A 483 0.64 2.60 -9.06
CA ALA A 483 0.75 1.17 -9.31
C ALA A 483 2.14 0.61 -8.93
N GLU A 484 2.92 1.35 -8.13
CA GLU A 484 4.18 0.88 -7.55
C GLU A 484 3.92 -0.36 -6.67
N PRO A 485 4.41 -1.55 -7.05
CA PRO A 485 4.17 -2.75 -6.24
C PRO A 485 5.02 -2.74 -4.98
N GLU A 486 4.42 -3.21 -3.89
CA GLU A 486 5.18 -3.77 -2.77
C GLU A 486 5.62 -5.18 -3.16
N ILE A 487 6.93 -5.44 -3.10
CA ILE A 487 7.51 -6.73 -3.51
C ILE A 487 8.07 -7.47 -2.30
N ARG A 488 7.64 -8.72 -2.11
CA ARG A 488 8.15 -9.61 -1.06
C ARG A 488 8.67 -10.91 -1.63
N ARG A 489 9.81 -11.36 -1.12
CA ARG A 489 10.44 -12.63 -1.48
C ARG A 489 10.44 -13.58 -0.28
N VAL A 490 9.86 -14.76 -0.44
CA VAL A 490 9.78 -15.81 0.57
C VAL A 490 10.50 -17.05 0.05
N GLU A 491 11.54 -17.49 0.76
CA GLU A 491 12.19 -18.78 0.49
C GLU A 491 11.38 -19.86 1.22
N ILE A 492 10.87 -20.84 0.49
CA ILE A 492 10.00 -21.91 1.00
C ILE A 492 10.82 -23.20 1.13
N ALA A 493 10.98 -23.67 2.37
CA ALA A 493 11.59 -24.96 2.63
C ALA A 493 10.67 -26.12 2.20
N PRO A 494 11.24 -27.32 1.93
CA PRO A 494 10.45 -28.48 1.56
C PRO A 494 9.32 -28.77 2.57
N ALA A 495 8.08 -28.83 2.05
CA ALA A 495 6.85 -29.06 2.82
C ALA A 495 6.62 -28.12 4.03
N GLU A 496 7.21 -26.91 4.03
CA GLU A 496 6.99 -25.90 5.08
C GLU A 496 5.54 -25.36 5.08
N TYR A 497 4.99 -25.15 3.89
CA TYR A 497 3.63 -24.64 3.70
C TYR A 497 2.75 -25.66 2.98
N SER A 498 1.48 -25.71 3.39
CA SER A 498 0.49 -26.65 2.86
C SER A 498 -0.19 -26.14 1.60
N PHE A 499 -0.50 -24.84 1.58
CA PHE A 499 -1.11 -24.16 0.45
C PHE A 499 -0.90 -22.65 0.53
N LEU A 500 -1.14 -21.99 -0.60
CA LEU A 500 -1.18 -20.55 -0.78
C LEU A 500 -2.62 -20.16 -1.17
N VAL A 501 -3.15 -19.08 -0.61
CA VAL A 501 -4.48 -18.54 -0.92
C VAL A 501 -4.34 -17.10 -1.39
N LEU A 502 -5.01 -16.72 -2.49
CA LEU A 502 -5.13 -15.35 -2.97
C LEU A 502 -6.62 -14.96 -2.95
N VAL A 503 -6.97 -13.81 -2.41
CA VAL A 503 -8.37 -13.35 -2.28
C VAL A 503 -8.54 -11.86 -2.55
N SER A 504 -9.73 -11.47 -3.04
CA SER A 504 -10.19 -10.06 -3.08
C SER A 504 -10.75 -9.59 -1.73
N ASP A 505 -11.07 -8.30 -1.64
CA ASP A 505 -11.62 -7.69 -0.43
C ASP A 505 -13.01 -8.23 -0.06
N GLY A 506 -13.82 -8.68 -1.04
CA GLY A 506 -15.12 -9.29 -0.78
C GLY A 506 -15.04 -10.58 0.04
N VAL A 507 -13.87 -11.22 0.10
CA VAL A 507 -13.57 -12.31 1.05
C VAL A 507 -12.86 -11.77 2.29
N SER A 508 -11.76 -11.04 2.12
CA SER A 508 -10.89 -10.66 3.24
C SER A 508 -11.40 -9.52 4.12
N GLY A 509 -12.42 -8.79 3.66
CA GLY A 509 -13.19 -7.81 4.42
C GLY A 509 -14.29 -8.46 5.28
N THR A 510 -14.65 -9.73 5.03
CA THR A 510 -15.69 -10.45 5.78
C THR A 510 -15.10 -11.56 6.67
N LEU A 511 -14.05 -12.23 6.20
CA LEU A 511 -13.38 -13.32 6.90
C LEU A 511 -11.97 -12.93 7.32
N THR A 512 -11.55 -13.35 8.52
CA THR A 512 -10.16 -13.22 8.95
C THR A 512 -9.24 -14.20 8.21
N ASP A 513 -7.94 -13.89 8.16
CA ASP A 513 -6.95 -14.75 7.47
C ASP A 513 -6.95 -16.19 7.98
N GLN A 514 -7.14 -16.35 9.29
CA GLN A 514 -7.17 -17.66 9.91
C GLN A 514 -8.46 -18.41 9.56
N GLU A 515 -9.61 -17.74 9.51
CA GLU A 515 -10.87 -18.38 9.07
C GLU A 515 -10.78 -18.85 7.63
N ILE A 516 -10.18 -18.05 6.74
CA ILE A 516 -9.93 -18.44 5.34
C ILE A 516 -9.07 -19.72 5.30
N VAL A 517 -7.97 -19.75 6.04
CA VAL A 517 -7.07 -20.91 6.10
C VAL A 517 -7.77 -22.13 6.68
N ASP A 518 -8.55 -21.97 7.75
CA ASP A 518 -9.25 -23.07 8.41
C ASP A 518 -10.30 -23.70 7.48
N VAL A 519 -11.04 -22.90 6.71
CA VAL A 519 -11.97 -23.42 5.69
C VAL A 519 -11.23 -24.24 4.62
N VAL A 520 -10.09 -23.76 4.14
CA VAL A 520 -9.31 -24.47 3.10
C VAL A 520 -8.68 -25.76 3.65
N LYS A 521 -8.32 -25.83 4.93
CA LYS A 521 -7.74 -27.02 5.56
C LYS A 521 -8.71 -28.21 5.53
N GLU A 522 -9.99 -27.96 5.77
CA GLU A 522 -11.05 -28.99 5.75
C GLU A 522 -11.39 -29.47 4.33
N ALA A 523 -11.03 -28.71 3.31
CA ALA A 523 -11.32 -29.05 1.93
C ALA A 523 -10.47 -30.24 1.42
N LYS A 524 -11.09 -31.07 0.57
CA LYS A 524 -10.42 -32.23 -0.06
C LYS A 524 -9.47 -31.81 -1.19
N THR A 525 -9.82 -30.76 -1.91
CA THR A 525 -9.06 -30.23 -3.06
C THR A 525 -8.99 -28.70 -2.98
N PRO A 526 -7.97 -28.07 -3.58
CA PRO A 526 -7.88 -26.61 -3.67
C PRO A 526 -9.15 -25.98 -4.25
N GLU A 527 -9.70 -26.60 -5.29
CA GLU A 527 -10.94 -26.20 -5.95
C GLU A 527 -12.17 -26.24 -5.04
N GLN A 528 -12.23 -27.20 -4.12
CA GLN A 528 -13.29 -27.24 -3.11
C GLN A 528 -13.07 -26.14 -2.06
N GLY A 529 -11.83 -25.95 -1.60
CA GLY A 529 -11.50 -24.92 -0.61
C GLY A 529 -11.81 -23.51 -1.12
N ALA A 530 -11.49 -23.22 -2.39
CA ALA A 530 -11.82 -21.94 -3.00
C ALA A 530 -13.34 -21.68 -3.01
N ARG A 531 -14.14 -22.68 -3.37
CA ARG A 531 -15.60 -22.59 -3.34
C ARG A 531 -16.15 -22.42 -1.94
N ASP A 532 -15.65 -23.18 -0.98
CA ASP A 532 -16.13 -23.15 0.40
C ASP A 532 -15.85 -21.77 1.04
N VAL A 533 -14.67 -21.20 0.79
CA VAL A 533 -14.33 -19.84 1.23
C VAL A 533 -15.28 -18.79 0.65
N VAL A 534 -15.51 -18.82 -0.67
CA VAL A 534 -16.41 -17.84 -1.32
C VAL A 534 -17.85 -18.02 -0.85
N SER A 535 -18.35 -19.26 -0.76
CA SER A 535 -19.70 -19.54 -0.25
C SER A 535 -19.86 -18.98 1.16
N PHE A 536 -18.91 -19.30 2.05
CA PHE A 536 -18.95 -18.84 3.43
C PHE A 536 -18.91 -17.31 3.53
N ALA A 537 -17.99 -16.65 2.81
CA ALA A 537 -17.90 -15.17 2.76
C ALA A 537 -19.21 -14.53 2.28
N THR A 538 -19.82 -15.08 1.22
CA THR A 538 -21.08 -14.55 0.68
C THR A 538 -22.30 -14.82 1.56
N GLU A 539 -22.30 -15.88 2.36
CA GLU A 539 -23.39 -16.22 3.28
C GLU A 539 -23.36 -15.37 4.56
N VAL A 540 -22.17 -15.02 5.05
CA VAL A 540 -22.01 -14.21 6.27
C VAL A 540 -22.10 -12.70 6.02
N SER A 541 -21.88 -12.26 4.78
CA SER A 541 -21.92 -10.84 4.43
C SER A 541 -23.34 -10.30 4.29
N LYS A 542 -23.61 -9.12 4.86
CA LYS A 542 -24.89 -8.39 4.72
C LYS A 542 -24.92 -7.48 3.49
N GLU A 543 -23.77 -6.98 3.06
CA GLU A 543 -23.55 -6.13 1.90
C GLU A 543 -22.37 -6.73 1.12
N GLY A 544 -22.65 -7.68 0.23
CA GLY A 544 -21.61 -8.52 -0.39
C GLY A 544 -20.98 -7.85 -1.61
N ASP A 545 -19.65 -7.69 -1.60
CA ASP A 545 -18.85 -7.29 -2.76
C ASP A 545 -18.55 -8.46 -3.72
N ASN A 546 -17.81 -8.20 -4.79
CA ASN A 546 -17.17 -9.23 -5.60
C ASN A 546 -16.17 -10.03 -4.75
N ALA A 547 -16.32 -11.35 -4.76
CA ALA A 547 -15.55 -12.26 -3.93
C ALA A 547 -14.83 -13.26 -4.82
N THR A 548 -13.51 -13.16 -4.87
CA THR A 548 -12.61 -14.02 -5.62
C THR A 548 -11.69 -14.74 -4.66
N CYS A 549 -11.56 -16.06 -4.81
CA CYS A 549 -10.64 -16.88 -4.02
C CYS A 549 -9.93 -17.88 -4.93
N LEU A 550 -8.60 -17.92 -4.82
CA LEU A 550 -7.72 -18.82 -5.55
C LEU A 550 -6.86 -19.59 -4.55
N VAL A 551 -6.84 -20.91 -4.67
CA VAL A 551 -6.08 -21.80 -3.77
C VAL A 551 -5.06 -22.59 -4.59
N VAL A 552 -3.79 -22.51 -4.20
CA VAL A 552 -2.67 -23.23 -4.81
C VAL A 552 -2.10 -24.24 -3.83
N ARG A 553 -2.03 -25.49 -4.26
CA ARG A 553 -1.46 -26.59 -3.49
C ARG A 553 0.06 -26.48 -3.38
N LEU A 554 0.61 -26.64 -2.18
CA LEU A 554 2.05 -26.72 -1.92
C LEU A 554 2.46 -28.10 -1.37
N GLY A 555 3.77 -28.31 -1.15
CA GLY A 555 4.35 -29.60 -0.74
C GLY A 555 3.80 -30.19 0.57
N GLY A 556 3.27 -29.35 1.47
CA GLY A 556 2.68 -29.78 2.75
C GLY A 556 1.18 -30.12 2.70
N TRP A 557 0.52 -30.11 1.54
CA TRP A 557 -0.94 -30.29 1.43
C TRP A 557 -1.46 -31.56 2.10
N GLU A 558 -0.74 -32.67 2.01
CA GLU A 558 -1.17 -33.98 2.54
C GLU A 558 -1.21 -34.02 4.08
N ARG A 559 -0.55 -33.06 4.74
CA ARG A 559 -0.52 -32.90 6.21
C ARG A 559 -1.25 -31.66 6.70
N ARG A 560 -2.01 -30.96 5.85
CA ARG A 560 -2.74 -29.74 6.21
C ARG A 560 -3.70 -29.90 7.40
N ILE A 561 -4.19 -31.13 7.64
CA ILE A 561 -5.08 -31.48 8.75
C ILE A 561 -4.31 -31.73 10.05
N GLU A 562 -3.01 -32.05 9.96
CA GLU A 562 -2.15 -32.34 11.12
C GLU A 562 -1.59 -31.05 11.75
N GLY A 563 -1.53 -29.96 10.98
CA GLY A 563 -1.21 -28.63 11.48
C GLY A 563 -2.39 -28.04 12.25
N GLY A 564 -2.25 -27.95 13.57
CA GLY A 564 -3.28 -27.43 14.47
C GLY A 564 -3.99 -28.54 15.22
N VAL A 565 -4.05 -28.37 16.54
CA VAL A 565 -4.73 -29.21 17.54
C VAL A 565 -6.28 -29.20 17.38
N GLY A 566 -6.78 -29.19 16.14
CA GLY A 566 -8.18 -28.95 15.78
C GLY A 566 -8.59 -27.47 15.90
N SER A 567 -9.81 -27.11 15.49
CA SER A 567 -10.36 -25.74 15.61
C SER A 567 -10.18 -25.13 17.02
N MET A 568 -10.37 -25.94 18.08
CA MET A 568 -10.14 -25.50 19.45
C MET A 568 -8.66 -25.37 19.81
N GLY A 569 -7.83 -26.27 19.29
CA GLY A 569 -6.41 -26.21 19.52
C GLY A 569 -5.69 -25.10 18.75
N THR A 570 -6.14 -24.75 17.54
CA THR A 570 -5.62 -23.56 16.83
C THR A 570 -5.96 -22.31 17.64
N LYS A 571 -7.14 -22.23 18.28
CA LYS A 571 -7.47 -21.16 19.25
C LYS A 571 -6.57 -21.20 20.49
N GLU A 572 -6.25 -22.38 21.03
CA GLU A 572 -5.29 -22.50 22.14
C GLU A 572 -3.86 -22.13 21.71
N ILE A 573 -3.36 -22.62 20.57
CA ILE A 573 -2.07 -22.23 19.99
C ILE A 573 -2.05 -20.75 19.67
N ILE A 574 -3.13 -20.12 19.20
CA ILE A 574 -3.20 -18.66 19.01
C ILE A 574 -3.21 -17.92 20.35
N SER A 575 -3.88 -18.47 21.38
CA SER A 575 -3.81 -17.94 22.75
C SER A 575 -2.45 -18.16 23.42
N LEU A 576 -1.67 -19.13 22.93
CA LEU A 576 -0.34 -19.52 23.37
C LEU A 576 0.77 -19.05 22.40
N GLN A 577 0.47 -18.50 21.23
CA GLN A 577 1.46 -18.09 20.22
C GLN A 577 2.16 -16.78 20.56
N PRO A 578 1.55 -15.86 21.34
CA PRO A 578 2.33 -14.85 22.04
C PRO A 578 3.29 -15.46 23.09
N LYS A 579 3.10 -16.73 23.48
CA LYS A 579 3.87 -17.42 24.53
C LYS A 579 4.90 -18.44 24.00
N LEU A 580 4.66 -19.12 22.88
CA LEU A 580 5.49 -20.24 22.38
C LEU A 580 6.44 -19.87 21.24
N LEU A 581 6.19 -18.78 20.49
CA LEU A 581 7.20 -18.22 19.57
C LEU A 581 8.34 -17.48 20.31
N ASN A 582 8.22 -17.35 21.63
CA ASN A 582 9.20 -16.69 22.49
C ASN A 582 10.25 -17.64 23.10
N GLU A 583 10.13 -18.97 23.05
CA GLU A 583 11.07 -19.84 23.80
C GLU A 583 12.23 -20.44 22.98
N GLU A 584 12.13 -20.67 21.67
CA GLU A 584 13.21 -21.36 20.92
C GLU A 584 14.11 -20.46 20.04
N ILE A 585 13.74 -19.19 19.80
CA ILE A 585 14.63 -18.18 19.18
C ILE A 585 15.36 -17.33 20.25
N HIS A 586 15.18 -17.66 21.53
CA HIS A 586 15.76 -16.96 22.68
C HIS A 586 17.16 -17.41 23.07
N GLN A 587 18.00 -17.77 22.09
CA GLN A 587 19.44 -17.89 22.39
C GLN A 587 20.31 -16.82 21.74
N ILE A 588 19.85 -16.06 20.74
CA ILE A 588 20.57 -14.87 20.27
C ILE A 588 19.61 -13.88 19.57
N VAL A 589 18.60 -13.29 20.24
CA VAL A 589 18.04 -11.94 19.98
C VAL A 589 17.19 -11.56 21.21
N MET A 590 17.38 -10.35 21.71
CA MET A 590 16.84 -9.82 22.98
C MET A 590 15.30 -9.69 23.00
N VAL A 591 14.62 -10.15 24.07
CA VAL A 591 13.29 -9.63 24.46
C VAL A 591 13.37 -8.10 24.43
N PRO A 592 12.40 -7.35 23.89
CA PRO A 592 12.31 -5.93 24.16
C PRO A 592 12.03 -5.74 25.65
N THR A 593 13.09 -5.66 26.44
CA THR A 593 13.05 -5.24 27.83
C THR A 593 12.55 -3.82 27.87
N VAL A 594 11.51 -3.55 28.67
CA VAL A 594 11.08 -2.17 28.95
C VAL A 594 12.27 -1.39 29.47
N ASP A 595 12.50 -0.19 28.93
CA ASP A 595 13.64 0.62 29.35
C ASP A 595 13.59 0.84 30.88
N PRO A 596 14.70 0.63 31.61
CA PRO A 596 14.74 0.82 33.05
C PRO A 596 14.28 2.21 33.51
N ALA A 597 14.43 3.24 32.67
CA ALA A 597 13.94 4.59 32.96
C ALA A 597 12.41 4.65 33.04
N ILE A 598 11.71 3.94 32.14
CA ILE A 598 10.24 3.87 32.13
C ILE A 598 9.75 3.11 33.38
N LEU A 599 10.36 1.97 33.67
CA LEU A 599 10.02 1.16 34.85
C LEU A 599 10.17 1.97 36.14
N LYS A 600 11.31 2.62 36.29
CA LYS A 600 11.59 3.47 37.46
C LYS A 600 10.60 4.63 37.56
N ALA A 601 10.29 5.28 36.44
CA ALA A 601 9.39 6.43 36.43
C ALA A 601 7.93 6.03 36.76
N LEU A 602 7.50 4.85 36.32
CA LEU A 602 6.15 4.34 36.59
C LEU A 602 6.07 3.45 37.85
N SER A 603 7.17 3.26 38.57
CA SER A 603 7.28 2.35 39.72
C SER A 603 6.83 0.92 39.38
N LEU A 604 7.23 0.43 38.21
CA LEU A 604 6.89 -0.91 37.71
C LEU A 604 8.01 -1.91 37.94
N ASP A 605 7.64 -3.15 38.25
CA ASP A 605 8.57 -4.27 38.33
C ASP A 605 8.75 -4.91 36.94
N GLN A 606 9.99 -5.04 36.49
CA GLN A 606 10.35 -5.69 35.24
C GLN A 606 9.78 -7.11 35.13
N ALA A 607 9.71 -7.85 36.25
CA ALA A 607 9.25 -9.24 36.25
C ALA A 607 7.75 -9.39 35.93
N THR A 608 6.95 -8.35 36.18
CA THR A 608 5.49 -8.36 36.00
C THR A 608 5.01 -7.45 34.88
N THR A 609 5.93 -6.73 34.23
CA THR A 609 5.62 -5.74 33.20
C THR A 609 5.72 -6.34 31.81
N THR A 610 4.69 -6.14 31.00
CA THR A 610 4.66 -6.51 29.59
C THR A 610 4.56 -5.26 28.71
N ILE A 611 5.29 -5.25 27.59
CA ILE A 611 5.24 -4.21 26.58
C ILE A 611 4.86 -4.82 25.22
N SER A 612 4.03 -4.10 24.47
CA SER A 612 3.66 -4.45 23.09
C SER A 612 3.55 -3.19 22.27
N SER A 613 4.00 -3.21 21.01
CA SER A 613 3.74 -2.12 20.07
C SER A 613 2.24 -1.86 19.96
N HIS A 614 1.83 -0.59 19.93
CA HIS A 614 0.42 -0.22 19.89
C HIS A 614 0.21 1.13 19.21
N GLY A 615 -0.63 1.17 18.17
CA GLY A 615 -0.90 2.40 17.40
C GLY A 615 0.31 2.87 16.57
N GLY A 616 0.26 4.13 16.13
CA GLY A 616 1.37 4.82 15.49
C GLY A 616 1.28 6.34 15.67
N SER A 617 2.42 7.01 15.78
CA SER A 617 2.52 8.48 15.81
C SER A 617 3.47 8.94 14.70
N GLY A 618 3.23 10.13 14.12
CA GLY A 618 4.08 10.70 13.09
C GLY A 618 5.52 11.00 13.54
N PHE A 619 5.77 11.05 14.85
CA PHE A 619 7.02 11.55 15.45
C PHE A 619 7.57 10.66 16.58
N ALA A 620 6.87 9.56 16.91
CA ALA A 620 7.19 8.68 18.02
C ALA A 620 6.79 7.23 17.74
N GLU A 621 7.53 6.29 18.31
CA GLU A 621 7.10 4.90 18.42
C GLU A 621 6.16 4.76 19.62
N THR A 622 5.12 3.95 19.48
CA THR A 622 4.03 3.90 20.47
C THR A 622 3.84 2.48 20.99
N PHE A 623 3.74 2.37 22.31
CA PHE A 623 3.67 1.11 23.03
C PHE A 623 2.52 1.11 24.04
N LYS A 624 1.92 -0.06 24.21
CA LYS A 624 1.08 -0.39 25.35
C LYS A 624 1.93 -1.11 26.38
N ILE A 625 1.95 -0.60 27.60
CA ILE A 625 2.58 -1.24 28.75
C ILE A 625 1.49 -1.68 29.73
N SER A 626 1.59 -2.93 30.19
CA SER A 626 0.80 -3.43 31.31
C SER A 626 1.73 -3.81 32.45
N GLY A 627 1.42 -3.34 33.65
CA GLY A 627 2.18 -3.69 34.84
C GLY A 627 1.36 -3.52 36.11
N MET A 628 1.90 -3.99 37.23
CA MET A 628 1.26 -3.89 38.54
C MET A 628 1.73 -2.62 39.25
N VAL A 629 0.80 -1.79 39.70
CA VAL A 629 1.07 -0.61 40.55
C VAL A 629 0.20 -0.76 41.78
N ASP A 630 0.82 -0.78 42.98
CA ASP A 630 0.13 -0.95 44.26
C ASP A 630 -0.79 -2.18 44.34
N GLY A 631 -0.44 -3.27 43.64
CA GLY A 631 -1.22 -4.50 43.60
C GLY A 631 -2.38 -4.51 42.59
N GLU A 632 -2.58 -3.42 41.85
CA GLU A 632 -3.57 -3.34 40.78
C GLU A 632 -2.91 -3.35 39.39
N LYS A 633 -3.55 -4.07 38.45
CA LYS A 633 -3.09 -4.08 37.06
C LYS A 633 -3.46 -2.76 36.39
N LYS A 634 -2.46 -2.00 35.96
CA LYS A 634 -2.63 -0.76 35.19
C LYS A 634 -2.13 -0.91 33.75
N LEU A 635 -2.75 -0.13 32.87
CA LEU A 635 -2.39 -0.02 31.47
C LEU A 635 -1.89 1.41 31.20
N PHE A 636 -0.73 1.49 30.56
CA PHE A 636 -0.12 2.75 30.15
C PHE A 636 0.05 2.78 28.64
N PHE A 637 -0.04 3.98 28.08
CA PHE A 637 0.40 4.27 26.73
C PHE A 637 1.73 4.99 26.80
N VAL A 638 2.72 4.54 26.03
CA VAL A 638 4.06 5.10 26.03
C VAL A 638 4.46 5.52 24.62
N LYS A 639 4.89 6.77 24.47
CA LYS A 639 5.55 7.28 23.27
C LYS A 639 7.05 7.29 23.52
N THR A 640 7.85 6.82 22.57
CA THR A 640 9.32 6.98 22.56
C THR A 640 9.76 7.71 21.31
N GLY A 641 10.87 8.45 21.41
CA GLY A 641 11.38 9.25 20.30
C GLY A 641 12.87 9.52 20.41
N GLY A 642 13.45 10.00 19.32
CA GLY A 642 14.88 10.29 19.23
C GLY A 642 15.30 11.50 20.08
N ARG A 643 16.55 11.95 19.89
CA ARG A 643 17.14 13.05 20.70
C ARG A 643 16.39 14.39 20.61
N LYS A 644 15.61 14.61 19.56
CA LYS A 644 14.83 15.85 19.36
C LYS A 644 13.48 15.85 20.09
N SER A 645 13.03 14.71 20.61
CA SER A 645 11.68 14.54 21.16
C SER A 645 11.53 15.04 22.61
N ASN A 646 12.62 15.46 23.28
CA ASN A 646 12.58 15.93 24.67
C ASN A 646 11.63 17.12 24.86
N GLU A 647 11.75 18.14 24.01
CA GLU A 647 10.92 19.35 24.11
C GLU A 647 9.45 19.03 23.86
N MET A 648 9.16 18.22 22.83
CA MET A 648 7.82 17.74 22.50
C MET A 648 7.17 16.97 23.66
N PHE A 649 7.84 15.96 24.21
CA PHE A 649 7.29 15.15 25.31
C PHE A 649 7.18 15.93 26.63
N THR A 650 8.08 16.87 26.88
CA THR A 650 7.98 17.78 28.04
C THR A 650 6.75 18.69 27.91
N GLY A 651 6.54 19.26 26.72
CA GLY A 651 5.38 20.09 26.41
C GLY A 651 4.07 19.32 26.49
N GLU A 652 4.00 18.13 25.90
CA GLU A 652 2.82 17.28 25.91
C GLU A 652 2.48 16.79 27.34
N HIS A 653 3.49 16.39 28.13
CA HIS A 653 3.32 16.03 29.54
C HIS A 653 2.68 17.17 30.35
N ALA A 654 3.23 18.37 30.23
CA ALA A 654 2.71 19.55 30.92
C ALA A 654 1.29 19.93 30.44
N SER A 655 1.03 19.79 29.13
CA SER A 655 -0.27 20.08 28.51
C SER A 655 -1.36 19.13 29.01
N LEU A 656 -1.13 17.82 28.94
CA LEU A 656 -2.07 16.81 29.44
C LEU A 656 -2.37 17.01 30.92
N ASN A 657 -1.37 17.31 31.74
CA ASN A 657 -1.58 17.53 33.16
C ASN A 657 -2.29 18.86 33.48
N ALA A 658 -2.10 19.91 32.69
CA ALA A 658 -2.86 21.15 32.83
C ALA A 658 -4.35 20.95 32.49
N ILE A 659 -4.64 20.24 31.41
CA ILE A 659 -6.02 19.89 31.02
C ILE A 659 -6.64 18.97 32.06
N HIS A 660 -5.96 17.88 32.45
CA HIS A 660 -6.45 16.90 33.42
C HIS A 660 -6.67 17.51 34.80
N SER A 661 -5.85 18.47 35.23
CA SER A 661 -6.06 19.16 36.53
C SER A 661 -7.31 20.03 36.52
N THR A 662 -7.72 20.54 35.36
CA THR A 662 -8.91 21.39 35.20
C THR A 662 -10.17 20.55 34.97
N VAL A 663 -10.08 19.56 34.09
CA VAL A 663 -11.16 18.64 33.74
C VAL A 663 -10.60 17.21 33.66
N PRO A 664 -10.57 16.45 34.77
CA PRO A 664 -9.96 15.11 34.85
C PRO A 664 -10.54 14.07 33.87
N SER A 665 -11.76 14.28 33.40
CA SER A 665 -12.45 13.40 32.44
C SER A 665 -12.20 13.78 30.98
N LEU A 666 -11.45 14.84 30.68
CA LEU A 666 -11.29 15.36 29.32
C LEU A 666 -10.11 14.74 28.57
N CYS A 667 -9.03 14.34 29.25
CA CYS A 667 -7.86 13.75 28.59
C CYS A 667 -7.21 12.64 29.45
N PRO A 668 -6.32 11.81 28.84
CA PRO A 668 -5.46 10.90 29.58
C PRO A 668 -4.56 11.62 30.59
N LYS A 669 -4.38 11.07 31.80
CA LYS A 669 -3.39 11.60 32.75
C LYS A 669 -1.99 11.28 32.25
N SER A 670 -1.07 12.25 32.32
CA SER A 670 0.34 12.00 32.04
C SER A 670 1.11 11.72 33.33
N TYR A 671 1.78 10.56 33.40
CA TYR A 671 2.48 10.10 34.60
C TYR A 671 3.95 10.48 34.62
N ALA A 672 4.62 10.36 33.47
CA ALA A 672 6.07 10.57 33.40
C ALA A 672 6.52 10.93 31.99
N HIS A 673 7.64 11.66 31.91
CA HIS A 673 8.44 11.81 30.70
C HIS A 673 9.92 11.86 31.11
N GLY A 674 10.83 11.58 30.18
CA GLY A 674 12.26 11.67 30.48
C GLY A 674 13.16 11.00 29.46
N ALA A 675 14.47 10.99 29.75
CA ALA A 675 15.45 10.31 28.92
C ALA A 675 15.37 8.79 29.11
N LEU A 676 15.51 8.06 28.01
CA LEU A 676 15.64 6.59 28.01
C LEU A 676 17.09 6.20 28.33
N SER A 677 17.27 5.08 29.04
CA SER A 677 18.60 4.50 29.32
C SER A 677 19.29 4.03 28.04
N SER A 678 18.50 3.55 27.09
CA SER A 678 18.90 3.16 25.73
C SER A 678 19.18 4.34 24.79
N GLY A 679 18.90 5.58 25.23
CA GLY A 679 19.03 6.80 24.44
C GLY A 679 17.72 7.22 23.76
N GLY A 680 17.47 8.53 23.69
CA GLY A 680 16.18 9.09 23.28
C GLY A 680 15.35 9.53 24.49
N PHE A 681 14.07 9.79 24.27
CA PHE A 681 13.13 10.27 25.29
C PHE A 681 11.81 9.51 25.23
N PHE A 682 11.04 9.56 26.32
CA PHE A 682 9.72 8.95 26.39
C PHE A 682 8.69 9.86 27.06
N LEU A 683 7.42 9.56 26.82
CA LEU A 683 6.24 10.05 27.50
C LEU A 683 5.36 8.86 27.88
N ALA A 684 4.85 8.80 29.10
CA ALA A 684 3.96 7.75 29.58
C ALA A 684 2.66 8.35 30.15
N THR A 685 1.53 7.88 29.63
CA THR A 685 0.18 8.35 29.97
C THR A 685 -0.74 7.18 30.33
N ASP A 686 -1.94 7.50 30.79
CA ASP A 686 -3.05 6.55 30.79
C ASP A 686 -3.20 5.90 29.41
N PHE A 687 -3.54 4.61 29.40
CA PHE A 687 -3.96 3.92 28.18
C PHE A 687 -5.44 4.22 27.89
N LEU A 688 -5.71 4.91 26.78
CA LEU A 688 -7.04 5.17 26.27
C LEU A 688 -7.45 4.09 25.25
N ASP A 689 -8.42 3.26 25.63
CA ASP A 689 -9.04 2.25 24.76
C ASP A 689 -10.12 2.90 23.90
N LEU A 690 -9.80 3.16 22.62
CA LEU A 690 -10.71 3.77 21.64
C LEU A 690 -11.69 2.77 21.00
N ASN A 691 -11.56 1.46 21.26
CA ASN A 691 -12.44 0.42 20.72
C ASN A 691 -13.13 -0.42 21.82
N PRO A 692 -13.88 0.22 22.74
CA PRO A 692 -14.54 -0.51 23.83
C PRO A 692 -15.64 -1.44 23.29
N ARG A 693 -15.60 -2.72 23.67
CA ARG A 693 -16.57 -3.76 23.25
C ARG A 693 -17.90 -3.75 24.01
N ASP A 694 -18.00 -2.99 25.10
CA ASP A 694 -19.12 -3.01 26.05
C ASP A 694 -19.85 -1.65 26.13
N GLY A 695 -21.16 -1.68 26.33
CA GLY A 695 -22.06 -0.51 26.33
C GLY A 695 -22.12 0.31 27.62
N ASN A 696 -21.11 0.26 28.50
CA ASN A 696 -21.13 1.04 29.74
C ASN A 696 -20.89 2.53 29.46
N THR A 697 -21.92 3.35 29.55
CA THR A 697 -21.85 4.79 29.38
C THR A 697 -21.10 5.42 30.56
N GLY A 698 -20.10 6.27 30.29
CA GLY A 698 -19.41 7.06 31.32
C GLY A 698 -20.29 8.15 31.93
N SER A 699 -19.69 9.28 32.32
CA SER A 699 -20.41 10.40 32.98
C SER A 699 -21.58 10.98 32.18
N GLY A 700 -21.67 10.71 30.88
CA GLY A 700 -22.70 11.26 29.99
C GLY A 700 -22.50 12.75 29.67
N ILE A 701 -21.41 13.37 30.14
CA ILE A 701 -21.07 14.75 29.84
C ILE A 701 -20.44 14.79 28.44
N SER A 702 -21.03 15.59 27.55
CA SER A 702 -20.56 15.79 26.18
C SER A 702 -19.18 16.45 26.14
N LEU A 703 -18.48 16.28 25.02
CA LEU A 703 -17.23 17.00 24.75
C LEU A 703 -17.40 18.52 24.83
N ALA A 704 -18.53 19.06 24.33
CA ALA A 704 -18.82 20.49 24.33
C ALA A 704 -18.82 21.08 25.74
N LYS A 705 -19.51 20.41 26.69
CA LYS A 705 -19.57 20.85 28.09
C LYS A 705 -18.23 20.72 28.81
N LYS A 706 -17.50 19.63 28.55
CA LYS A 706 -16.15 19.45 29.11
C LYS A 706 -15.21 20.56 28.62
N LEU A 707 -15.26 20.90 27.34
CA LEU A 707 -14.44 21.96 26.75
C LEU A 707 -14.86 23.36 27.23
N ALA A 708 -16.17 23.64 27.33
CA ALA A 708 -16.67 24.89 27.88
C ALA A 708 -16.22 25.09 29.34
N LYS A 709 -16.22 24.01 30.14
CA LYS A 709 -15.67 24.05 31.50
C LYS A 709 -14.17 24.35 31.52
N LEU A 710 -13.38 23.73 30.64
CA LEU A 710 -11.95 24.02 30.49
C LEU A 710 -11.74 25.51 30.17
N HIS A 711 -12.46 26.02 29.17
CA HIS A 711 -12.36 27.39 28.67
C HIS A 711 -13.04 28.46 29.55
N SER A 712 -13.72 28.04 30.63
CA SER A 712 -14.34 28.93 31.61
C SER A 712 -13.59 28.94 32.93
N THR A 713 -12.53 28.15 33.07
CA THR A 713 -11.72 28.06 34.30
C THR A 713 -10.42 28.86 34.12
N PRO A 714 -10.26 30.00 34.81
CA PRO A 714 -9.03 30.78 34.75
C PRO A 714 -7.81 30.01 35.27
N VAL A 715 -6.66 30.22 34.65
CA VAL A 715 -5.40 29.61 35.10
C VAL A 715 -4.91 30.26 36.39
N PRO A 716 -4.19 29.52 37.26
CA PRO A 716 -3.53 30.12 38.42
C PRO A 716 -2.46 31.12 38.01
N ILE A 717 -2.16 32.08 38.89
CA ILE A 717 -1.09 33.05 38.69
C ILE A 717 0.26 32.30 38.66
N PRO A 718 1.06 32.41 37.58
CA PRO A 718 2.35 31.77 37.52
C PRO A 718 3.32 32.31 38.58
N GLU A 719 4.27 31.48 39.02
CA GLU A 719 5.29 31.88 39.99
C GLU A 719 6.08 33.09 39.49
N GLY A 720 6.26 34.09 40.36
CA GLY A 720 6.96 35.34 40.03
C GLY A 720 6.08 36.44 39.43
N TYR A 721 4.78 36.19 39.18
CA TYR A 721 3.85 37.18 38.66
C TYR A 721 2.79 37.59 39.70
N ARG A 722 2.18 38.77 39.51
CA ARG A 722 1.11 39.29 40.38
C ARG A 722 -0.28 39.09 39.82
N GLU A 723 -0.37 38.78 38.53
CA GLU A 723 -1.61 38.63 37.76
C GLU A 723 -1.49 37.43 36.81
N PRO A 724 -2.61 36.81 36.40
CA PRO A 724 -2.61 35.74 35.42
C PRO A 724 -1.92 36.16 34.11
N GLN A 725 -1.19 35.25 33.48
CA GLN A 725 -0.42 35.54 32.26
C GLN A 725 -0.82 34.62 31.11
N PHE A 726 -0.75 35.12 29.87
CA PHE A 726 -0.81 34.31 28.66
C PHE A 726 0.56 33.70 28.39
N GLY A 727 0.62 32.45 27.89
CA GLY A 727 1.87 31.70 27.75
C GLY A 727 1.76 30.30 28.31
N PHE A 728 2.85 29.67 28.69
CA PHE A 728 2.83 28.34 29.31
C PHE A 728 4.15 28.12 30.07
N PRO A 729 4.16 27.31 31.14
CA PRO A 729 5.38 27.08 31.92
C PRO A 729 6.56 26.48 31.12
N VAL A 730 6.25 25.77 30.03
CA VAL A 730 7.22 25.13 29.15
C VAL A 730 6.89 25.42 27.68
N ALA A 731 7.88 25.27 26.80
CA ALA A 731 7.61 25.22 25.37
C ALA A 731 6.75 23.99 25.03
N THR A 732 5.73 24.19 24.20
CA THR A 732 4.91 23.12 23.62
C THR A 732 5.20 23.01 22.13
N CYS A 733 4.76 21.94 21.48
CA CYS A 733 4.89 21.78 20.04
C CYS A 733 3.51 21.61 19.41
N CYS A 734 3.22 22.35 18.34
CA CYS A 734 2.04 22.14 17.50
C CYS A 734 2.50 21.43 16.22
N GLY A 735 2.31 20.11 16.16
CA GLY A 735 3.08 19.22 15.28
C GLY A 735 4.56 19.20 15.69
N GLU A 736 5.48 19.31 14.72
CA GLU A 736 6.92 19.42 15.01
C GLU A 736 7.38 20.83 15.37
N THR A 737 6.49 21.84 15.29
CA THR A 737 6.88 23.24 15.47
C THR A 737 6.86 23.64 16.94
N PRO A 738 8.02 23.99 17.54
CA PRO A 738 8.05 24.52 18.90
C PRO A 738 7.34 25.88 18.97
N GLN A 739 6.53 26.05 20.01
CA GLN A 739 5.78 27.26 20.31
C GLN A 739 6.51 28.05 21.39
N ASP A 740 6.74 29.33 21.12
CA ASP A 740 7.23 30.25 22.15
C ASP A 740 6.10 30.54 23.14
N ASN A 741 6.28 30.11 24.38
CA ASN A 741 5.26 30.18 25.43
C ASN A 741 5.67 31.10 26.59
N ARG A 742 6.71 31.92 26.40
CA ARG A 742 7.11 32.91 27.42
C ARG A 742 5.94 33.83 27.78
N PHE A 743 5.77 34.06 29.07
CA PHE A 743 4.61 34.76 29.60
C PHE A 743 4.51 36.22 29.13
N MET A 744 3.29 36.67 28.86
CA MET A 744 2.93 38.06 28.54
C MET A 744 1.57 38.42 29.18
N GLY A 745 1.39 39.70 29.53
CA GLY A 745 0.20 40.21 30.20
C GLY A 745 -0.97 40.60 29.28
N SER A 746 -0.72 40.74 27.98
CA SER A 746 -1.73 41.04 26.94
C SER A 746 -1.83 39.89 25.94
N TRP A 747 -3.07 39.51 25.60
CA TRP A 747 -3.33 38.47 24.61
C TRP A 747 -2.97 38.94 23.20
N ALA A 748 -3.27 40.19 22.85
CA ALA A 748 -2.94 40.76 21.55
C ALA A 748 -1.43 40.71 21.29
N GLU A 749 -0.63 41.14 22.27
CA GLU A 749 0.83 41.09 22.16
C GLU A 749 1.35 39.64 22.09
N PHE A 750 0.82 38.75 22.95
CA PHE A 750 1.20 37.34 22.92
C PHE A 750 0.91 36.70 21.55
N PHE A 751 -0.29 36.90 21.01
CA PHE A 751 -0.68 36.33 19.73
C PHE A 751 0.14 36.93 18.57
N GLY A 752 0.33 38.25 18.55
CA GLY A 752 1.14 38.91 17.53
C GLY A 752 2.60 38.44 17.51
N GLU A 753 3.27 38.45 18.67
CA GLU A 753 4.69 38.13 18.80
C GLU A 753 4.98 36.63 18.81
N ARG A 754 4.26 35.89 19.65
CA ARG A 754 4.58 34.50 20.02
C ARG A 754 3.84 33.47 19.17
N ARG A 755 2.82 33.89 18.42
CA ARG A 755 2.14 33.03 17.43
C ARG A 755 2.50 33.48 16.02
N LEU A 756 2.02 34.64 15.55
CA LEU A 756 2.15 35.05 14.15
C LEU A 756 3.60 35.36 13.72
N ARG A 757 4.30 36.26 14.41
CA ARG A 757 5.71 36.60 14.05
C ARG A 757 6.65 35.41 14.21
N SER A 758 6.47 34.64 15.27
CA SER A 758 7.26 33.43 15.52
C SER A 758 7.09 32.40 14.40
N ILE A 759 5.84 32.12 13.99
CA ILE A 759 5.60 31.08 12.99
C ILE A 759 6.07 31.48 11.59
N VAL A 760 6.00 32.76 11.22
CA VAL A 760 6.55 33.24 9.94
C VAL A 760 8.06 33.09 9.91
N LYS A 761 8.77 33.46 10.99
CA LYS A 761 10.23 33.26 11.08
C LYS A 761 10.59 31.79 10.89
N LYS A 762 9.82 30.88 11.49
CA LYS A 762 9.99 29.43 11.31
C LYS A 762 9.66 28.98 9.88
N ALA A 763 8.59 29.50 9.29
CA ALA A 763 8.20 29.19 7.92
C ALA A 763 9.26 29.63 6.91
N GLU A 764 9.89 30.78 7.10
CA GLU A 764 10.96 31.28 6.23
C GLU A 764 12.26 30.49 6.42
N LEU A 765 12.56 30.05 7.65
CA LEU A 765 13.69 29.15 7.91
C LEU A 765 13.53 27.83 7.15
N ASN A 766 12.31 27.29 7.11
CA ASN A 766 12.03 25.99 6.50
C ASN A 766 11.81 26.06 4.98
N ASN A 767 11.15 27.11 4.47
CA ASN A 767 10.70 27.21 3.08
C ASN A 767 11.41 28.30 2.26
N GLY A 768 12.30 29.08 2.86
CA GLY A 768 12.94 30.24 2.25
C GLY A 768 12.20 31.55 2.51
N ALA A 769 12.93 32.66 2.39
CA ALA A 769 12.41 34.01 2.64
C ALA A 769 11.29 34.39 1.66
N ASN A 770 10.27 35.08 2.16
CA ASN A 770 9.10 35.46 1.39
C ASN A 770 8.58 36.81 1.88
N SER A 771 9.05 37.88 1.22
CA SER A 771 8.75 39.27 1.62
C SER A 771 7.25 39.56 1.62
N GLU A 772 6.52 39.10 0.60
CA GLU A 772 5.07 39.26 0.50
C GLU A 772 4.34 38.66 1.72
N LEU A 773 4.70 37.43 2.11
CA LEU A 773 4.11 36.77 3.28
C LEU A 773 4.45 37.52 4.57
N ARG A 774 5.72 37.90 4.72
CA ARG A 774 6.21 38.61 5.90
C ARG A 774 5.52 39.97 6.06
N GLU A 775 5.46 40.76 4.99
CA GLU A 775 4.81 42.06 4.98
C GLU A 775 3.31 41.95 5.30
N ALA A 776 2.62 40.96 4.71
CA ALA A 776 1.20 40.73 5.00
C ALA A 776 0.96 40.36 6.47
N VAL A 777 1.81 39.51 7.06
CA VAL A 777 1.70 39.16 8.48
C VAL A 777 2.02 40.34 9.38
N GLU A 778 3.08 41.10 9.08
CA GLU A 778 3.39 42.31 9.86
C GLU A 778 2.26 43.33 9.80
N GLU A 779 1.61 43.50 8.65
CA GLU A 779 0.46 44.38 8.52
C GLU A 779 -0.74 43.89 9.33
N VAL A 780 -1.02 42.58 9.35
CA VAL A 780 -2.06 41.98 10.21
C VAL A 780 -1.75 42.19 11.68
N VAL A 781 -0.50 41.98 12.10
CA VAL A 781 -0.07 42.18 13.49
C VAL A 781 -0.16 43.65 13.89
N ARG A 782 0.13 44.58 12.98
CA ARG A 782 0.08 46.02 13.21
C ARG A 782 -1.35 46.56 13.28
N THR A 783 -2.27 46.02 12.48
CA THR A 783 -3.62 46.60 12.30
C THR A 783 -4.73 45.74 12.87
N VAL A 784 -4.84 44.48 12.43
CA VAL A 784 -5.96 43.59 12.73
C VAL A 784 -5.88 43.07 14.17
N VAL A 785 -4.70 42.64 14.61
CA VAL A 785 -4.50 42.09 15.97
C VAL A 785 -4.93 43.07 17.06
N PRO A 786 -4.43 44.33 17.13
CA PRO A 786 -4.89 45.26 18.15
C PRO A 786 -6.37 45.63 18.00
N ARG A 787 -6.91 45.69 16.77
CA ARG A 787 -8.32 46.01 16.53
C ARG A 787 -9.29 44.93 17.00
N LEU A 788 -8.93 43.65 16.84
CA LEU A 788 -9.80 42.52 17.23
C LEU A 788 -9.52 42.01 18.64
N LEU A 789 -8.26 42.07 19.09
CA LEU A 789 -7.79 41.39 20.30
C LEU A 789 -7.28 42.34 21.39
N GLY A 790 -7.30 43.66 21.15
CA GLY A 790 -6.77 44.65 22.08
C GLY A 790 -7.49 44.62 23.43
N ASP A 791 -6.72 44.80 24.51
CA ASP A 791 -7.21 44.69 25.90
C ASP A 791 -8.37 45.65 26.24
N GLU A 792 -8.49 46.79 25.54
CA GLU A 792 -9.59 47.76 25.73
C GLU A 792 -10.85 47.39 24.94
N HIS A 793 -10.70 46.59 23.89
CA HIS A 793 -11.77 46.24 22.95
C HIS A 793 -12.39 44.88 23.26
N LEU A 794 -11.55 43.84 23.41
CA LEU A 794 -11.98 42.47 23.62
C LEU A 794 -12.27 42.20 25.10
N LYS A 795 -13.51 41.83 25.42
CA LYS A 795 -13.98 41.59 26.80
C LYS A 795 -14.57 40.20 26.96
N GLY A 796 -14.42 39.63 28.16
CA GLY A 796 -14.95 38.30 28.48
C GLY A 796 -16.48 38.26 28.40
N GLY A 797 -17.02 37.29 27.68
CA GLY A 797 -18.47 37.12 27.49
C GLY A 797 -19.22 36.66 28.74
N MET A 798 -18.53 36.22 29.78
CA MET A 798 -19.16 35.78 31.03
C MET A 798 -19.37 36.93 32.03
N ASP A 799 -18.42 37.84 32.15
CA ASP A 799 -18.38 38.89 33.18
C ASP A 799 -18.23 40.31 32.61
N GLY A 800 -17.99 40.46 31.30
CA GLY A 800 -17.72 41.74 30.65
C GLY A 800 -16.37 42.36 31.04
N GLU A 801 -15.50 41.59 31.71
CA GLU A 801 -14.19 42.06 32.18
C GLU A 801 -13.09 41.82 31.14
N LYS A 802 -11.84 42.13 31.51
CA LYS A 802 -10.66 41.80 30.69
C LYS A 802 -10.57 40.28 30.48
N ILE A 803 -10.15 39.85 29.29
CA ILE A 803 -9.92 38.44 28.96
C ILE A 803 -8.98 37.78 29.98
N LYS A 804 -9.47 36.71 30.59
CA LYS A 804 -8.71 35.88 31.54
C LYS A 804 -8.05 34.73 30.77
N PRO A 805 -6.75 34.46 30.99
CA PRO A 805 -6.09 33.31 30.38
C PRO A 805 -6.70 32.01 30.89
N VAL A 806 -7.01 31.10 29.95
CA VAL A 806 -7.53 29.76 30.23
C VAL A 806 -6.64 28.71 29.55
N VAL A 807 -6.67 27.48 30.04
CA VAL A 807 -5.99 26.38 29.35
C VAL A 807 -6.74 26.08 28.06
N VAL A 808 -6.03 26.03 26.94
CA VAL A 808 -6.53 25.52 25.65
C VAL A 808 -5.83 24.21 25.32
N HIS A 809 -6.46 23.36 24.52
CA HIS A 809 -5.84 22.17 23.95
C HIS A 809 -4.75 22.56 22.94
N GLY A 810 -5.01 23.59 22.12
CA GLY A 810 -4.07 24.23 21.21
C GLY A 810 -3.90 23.55 19.85
N ASP A 811 -4.38 22.31 19.70
CA ASP A 811 -4.42 21.56 18.43
C ASP A 811 -5.66 20.66 18.32
N LEU A 812 -6.84 21.13 18.76
CA LEU A 812 -8.05 20.30 18.79
C LEU A 812 -8.77 20.24 17.43
N TRP A 813 -8.26 19.43 16.52
CA TRP A 813 -8.96 19.05 15.28
C TRP A 813 -9.62 17.66 15.43
N SER A 814 -10.36 17.23 14.41
CA SER A 814 -11.09 15.95 14.41
C SER A 814 -10.22 14.71 14.70
N GLY A 815 -8.92 14.77 14.40
CA GLY A 815 -7.98 13.69 14.70
C GLY A 815 -7.53 13.60 16.17
N ASN A 816 -7.74 14.65 16.97
CA ASN A 816 -7.25 14.76 18.35
C ASN A 816 -8.36 14.63 19.41
N HIS A 817 -9.52 14.13 19.02
CA HIS A 817 -10.57 13.72 19.95
C HIS A 817 -11.22 12.41 19.52
N GLY A 818 -11.75 11.67 20.49
CA GLY A 818 -12.39 10.39 20.25
C GLY A 818 -13.18 9.92 21.45
N ARG A 819 -13.94 8.85 21.25
CA ARG A 819 -14.73 8.23 22.30
C ARG A 819 -14.04 6.96 22.77
N GLY A 820 -13.71 6.88 24.06
CA GLY A 820 -12.93 5.78 24.58
C GLY A 820 -13.05 5.59 26.08
N ARG A 821 -12.25 4.66 26.61
CA ARG A 821 -12.25 4.27 28.03
C ARG A 821 -10.83 4.23 28.58
N ILE A 822 -10.66 4.68 29.81
CA ILE A 822 -9.40 4.51 30.56
C ILE A 822 -9.67 3.65 31.81
N GLY A 823 -8.99 2.50 31.88
CA GLY A 823 -9.19 1.52 32.96
C GLY A 823 -10.64 1.04 33.03
N ASP A 824 -11.20 0.97 34.23
CA ASP A 824 -12.58 0.54 34.46
C ASP A 824 -13.61 1.68 34.38
N ARG A 825 -13.21 2.87 33.91
CA ARG A 825 -14.13 3.99 33.68
C ARG A 825 -15.13 3.64 32.57
N GLY A 826 -16.30 4.28 32.58
CA GLY A 826 -17.23 4.17 31.45
C GLY A 826 -16.69 4.87 30.20
N VAL A 827 -17.33 4.62 29.06
CA VAL A 827 -16.94 5.21 27.77
C VAL A 827 -17.29 6.70 27.72
N GLU A 828 -16.33 7.55 27.39
CA GLU A 828 -16.47 9.01 27.35
C GLU A 828 -15.78 9.65 26.14
N ASP A 829 -16.22 10.85 25.76
CA ASP A 829 -15.48 11.71 24.84
C ASP A 829 -14.24 12.29 25.53
N MET A 830 -13.09 12.15 24.87
CA MET A 830 -11.78 12.58 25.36
C MET A 830 -10.96 13.20 24.23
N VAL A 831 -9.99 14.03 24.63
CA VAL A 831 -9.01 14.66 23.76
C VAL A 831 -7.61 14.14 24.08
N PHE A 832 -6.74 14.16 23.10
CA PHE A 832 -5.36 13.69 23.20
C PHE A 832 -4.45 14.47 22.24
N ASP A 833 -3.14 14.35 22.45
CA ASP A 833 -2.09 15.06 21.71
C ASP A 833 -2.20 16.61 21.77
N PRO A 834 -2.27 17.21 22.97
CA PRO A 834 -2.38 18.66 23.13
C PRO A 834 -1.09 19.42 22.83
N SER A 835 -1.25 20.66 22.37
CA SER A 835 -0.21 21.70 22.25
C SER A 835 -0.58 22.93 23.09
N SER A 836 -0.82 22.69 24.38
CA SER A 836 -1.50 23.66 25.24
C SER A 836 -0.74 24.96 25.44
N CYS A 837 -1.51 26.02 25.62
CA CYS A 837 -1.03 27.24 26.24
C CYS A 837 -2.14 27.86 27.09
N PHE A 838 -1.80 28.89 27.84
CA PHE A 838 -2.72 29.78 28.52
C PHE A 838 -3.06 30.88 27.52
N ALA A 839 -4.30 30.85 27.04
CA ALA A 839 -4.75 31.63 25.90
C ALA A 839 -6.13 32.23 26.15
N HIS A 840 -6.55 33.07 25.21
CA HIS A 840 -7.97 33.39 25.05
C HIS A 840 -8.73 32.13 24.60
N SER A 841 -9.90 31.87 25.18
CA SER A 841 -10.69 30.65 24.92
C SER A 841 -11.02 30.42 23.44
N GLU A 842 -11.29 31.49 22.69
CA GLU A 842 -11.67 31.37 21.27
C GLU A 842 -10.50 30.98 20.37
N PHE A 843 -9.25 30.99 20.87
CA PHE A 843 -8.09 30.52 20.12
C PHE A 843 -8.27 29.08 19.61
N GLU A 844 -8.89 28.20 20.41
CA GLU A 844 -9.14 26.81 20.01
C GLU A 844 -10.05 26.69 18.78
N ALA A 845 -11.00 27.63 18.61
CA ALA A 845 -11.91 27.62 17.48
C ALA A 845 -11.19 27.73 16.13
N GLY A 846 -9.97 28.30 16.13
CA GLY A 846 -9.14 28.44 14.94
C GLY A 846 -8.79 27.09 14.30
N ILE A 847 -8.40 26.09 15.09
CA ILE A 847 -8.05 24.75 14.57
C ILE A 847 -9.27 23.86 14.41
N MET A 848 -10.27 23.99 15.30
CA MET A 848 -11.51 23.21 15.26
C MET A 848 -12.31 23.43 13.95
N GLY A 849 -12.20 24.61 13.34
CA GLY A 849 -12.86 24.93 12.07
C GLY A 849 -12.14 24.43 10.82
N MET A 850 -10.85 24.10 10.91
CA MET A 850 -9.97 23.92 9.73
C MET A 850 -10.17 22.56 9.03
N PHE A 851 -10.48 21.50 9.78
CA PHE A 851 -10.58 20.11 9.27
C PHE A 851 -11.94 19.45 9.53
N GLY A 852 -12.97 20.24 9.85
CA GLY A 852 -14.28 19.73 10.23
C GLY A 852 -14.28 19.05 11.61
N GLY A 853 -15.33 18.28 11.91
CA GLY A 853 -15.48 17.55 13.19
C GLY A 853 -16.36 18.23 14.24
N PHE A 854 -16.57 19.55 14.15
CA PHE A 854 -17.37 20.32 15.12
C PHE A 854 -18.56 21.02 14.47
N GLY A 855 -19.73 20.41 14.56
CA GLY A 855 -20.97 20.92 13.95
C GLY A 855 -21.68 22.00 14.76
N ALA A 856 -22.76 22.56 14.19
CA ALA A 856 -23.58 23.59 14.86
C ALA A 856 -24.14 23.14 16.22
N ALA A 857 -24.43 21.85 16.39
CA ALA A 857 -24.91 21.28 17.66
C ALA A 857 -23.86 21.41 18.77
N PHE A 858 -22.58 21.14 18.46
CA PHE A 858 -21.47 21.29 19.39
C PHE A 858 -21.35 22.74 19.86
N TRP A 859 -21.33 23.70 18.93
CA TRP A 859 -21.17 25.12 19.27
C TRP A 859 -22.36 25.68 20.02
N LYS A 860 -23.57 25.21 19.71
CA LYS A 860 -24.77 25.55 20.48
C LYS A 860 -24.60 25.13 21.94
N GLU A 861 -24.26 23.87 22.18
CA GLU A 861 -24.08 23.34 23.55
C GLU A 861 -22.89 23.99 24.26
N TYR A 862 -21.77 24.22 23.57
CA TYR A 862 -20.60 24.90 24.13
C TYR A 862 -20.95 26.32 24.59
N HIS A 863 -21.71 27.07 23.79
CA HIS A 863 -22.08 28.45 24.11
C HIS A 863 -23.20 28.60 25.14
N GLU A 864 -23.89 27.50 25.52
CA GLU A 864 -24.77 27.50 26.69
C GLU A 864 -23.96 27.70 27.99
N ASP A 865 -22.76 27.11 28.07
CA ASP A 865 -21.89 27.18 29.25
C ASP A 865 -20.79 28.26 29.12
N LYS A 866 -20.28 28.53 27.89
CA LYS A 866 -19.27 29.56 27.61
C LYS A 866 -19.74 30.50 26.48
N PRO A 867 -20.40 31.61 26.83
CA PRO A 867 -20.80 32.65 25.86
C PRO A 867 -19.61 33.19 25.06
N LYS A 868 -19.91 33.68 23.85
CA LYS A 868 -18.95 34.37 22.99
C LYS A 868 -18.43 35.62 23.68
N ASP A 869 -17.14 35.90 23.53
CA ASP A 869 -16.53 37.09 24.09
C ASP A 869 -16.96 38.34 23.31
N GLU A 870 -17.07 39.48 23.97
CA GLU A 870 -17.63 40.71 23.39
C GLU A 870 -16.54 41.53 22.67
N PRO A 871 -16.83 42.13 21.49
CA PRO A 871 -18.13 42.11 20.79
C PRO A 871 -18.45 40.77 20.12
N ALA A 872 -19.62 40.19 20.40
CA ALA A 872 -19.98 38.85 19.94
C ALA A 872 -20.12 38.74 18.41
N GLU A 873 -20.42 39.84 17.72
CA GLU A 873 -20.51 39.92 16.26
C GLU A 873 -19.16 39.74 15.54
N GLU A 874 -18.05 40.00 16.24
CA GLU A 874 -16.69 39.85 15.71
C GLU A 874 -16.11 38.45 15.98
N TRP A 875 -16.84 37.58 16.67
CA TRP A 875 -16.43 36.21 16.99
C TRP A 875 -15.91 35.43 15.77
N ALA A 876 -16.62 35.51 14.65
CA ALA A 876 -16.24 34.81 13.43
C ALA A 876 -14.94 35.36 12.82
N ASP A 877 -14.67 36.66 12.95
CA ASP A 877 -13.43 37.26 12.47
C ASP A 877 -12.25 36.90 13.39
N ARG A 878 -12.48 36.81 14.70
CA ARG A 878 -11.47 36.31 15.65
C ARG A 878 -11.13 34.84 15.38
N CYS A 879 -12.13 34.00 15.13
CA CYS A 879 -11.91 32.60 14.73
C CYS A 879 -11.06 32.50 13.45
N LEU A 880 -11.34 33.32 12.43
CA LEU A 880 -10.53 33.39 11.21
C LEU A 880 -9.09 33.86 11.49
N LEU A 881 -8.91 34.83 12.39
CA LEU A 881 -7.58 35.29 12.81
C LEU A 881 -6.81 34.19 13.55
N TYR A 882 -7.47 33.36 14.36
CA TYR A 882 -6.83 32.21 14.99
C TYR A 882 -6.52 31.09 14.00
N GLU A 883 -7.42 30.83 13.04
CA GLU A 883 -7.18 29.88 11.95
C GLU A 883 -5.93 30.26 11.12
N LEU A 884 -5.66 31.57 10.94
CA LEU A 884 -4.45 32.05 10.27
C LEU A 884 -3.16 31.47 10.88
N TYR A 885 -3.08 31.39 12.21
CA TYR A 885 -1.91 30.80 12.87
C TYR A 885 -1.72 29.34 12.44
N HIS A 886 -2.79 28.56 12.35
CA HIS A 886 -2.72 27.15 11.96
C HIS A 886 -2.39 26.98 10.47
N HIS A 887 -2.91 27.83 9.57
CA HIS A 887 -2.47 27.84 8.16
C HIS A 887 -0.97 28.17 8.03
N LEU A 888 -0.48 29.14 8.79
CA LEU A 888 0.94 29.48 8.80
C LEU A 888 1.78 28.35 9.40
N ASN A 889 1.28 27.65 10.44
CA ASN A 889 1.97 26.50 11.02
C ASN A 889 2.03 25.32 10.04
N HIS A 890 0.92 25.03 9.35
CA HIS A 890 0.90 24.02 8.29
C HIS A 890 1.82 24.39 7.12
N TYR A 891 1.88 25.67 6.75
CA TYR A 891 2.85 26.14 5.77
C TYR A 891 4.30 25.96 6.27
N ALA A 892 4.58 26.24 7.55
CA ALA A 892 5.91 26.07 8.12
C ALA A 892 6.37 24.60 8.13
N MET A 893 5.46 23.65 8.37
CA MET A 893 5.77 22.21 8.40
C MET A 893 5.75 21.55 7.01
N PHE A 894 4.77 21.91 6.17
CA PHE A 894 4.45 21.16 4.95
C PHE A 894 4.64 21.94 3.64
N GLY A 895 4.82 23.27 3.71
CA GLY A 895 4.94 24.14 2.55
C GLY A 895 3.66 24.19 1.69
N GLY A 896 3.82 24.42 0.38
CA GLY A 896 2.74 24.22 -0.61
C GLY A 896 1.52 25.15 -0.49
N GLY A 897 0.33 24.60 -0.73
CA GLY A 897 -0.94 25.32 -0.88
C GLY A 897 -1.42 26.09 0.37
N TYR A 898 -0.89 25.77 1.55
CA TYR A 898 -1.23 26.45 2.82
C TYR A 898 -0.84 27.93 2.84
N LYS A 899 0.18 28.35 2.07
CA LYS A 899 0.47 29.78 1.85
C LYS A 899 -0.76 30.49 1.26
N GLY A 900 -1.43 29.86 0.29
CA GLY A 900 -2.61 30.43 -0.36
C GLY A 900 -3.76 30.68 0.61
N GLY A 901 -4.03 29.71 1.50
CA GLY A 901 -5.01 29.83 2.59
C GLY A 901 -4.69 30.97 3.55
N ALA A 902 -3.46 30.99 4.09
CA ALA A 902 -2.99 32.08 4.96
C ALA A 902 -3.13 33.46 4.30
N MET A 903 -2.65 33.60 3.05
CA MET A 903 -2.76 34.86 2.31
C MET A 903 -4.21 35.28 2.05
N SER A 904 -5.12 34.32 1.84
CA SER A 904 -6.55 34.59 1.65
C SER A 904 -7.19 35.17 2.92
N ILE A 905 -6.92 34.55 4.08
CA ILE A 905 -7.40 35.01 5.38
C ILE A 905 -6.87 36.42 5.67
N MET A 906 -5.57 36.64 5.51
CA MET A 906 -4.96 37.96 5.73
C MET A 906 -5.58 39.03 4.84
N ARG A 907 -5.75 38.77 3.54
CA ARG A 907 -6.41 39.72 2.62
C ARG A 907 -7.85 40.04 3.05
N LYS A 908 -8.60 39.04 3.50
CA LYS A 908 -9.99 39.22 3.96
C LYS A 908 -10.04 40.11 5.20
N LEU A 909 -9.21 39.82 6.20
CA LEU A 909 -9.15 40.59 7.45
C LEU A 909 -8.62 42.01 7.22
N LEU A 910 -7.55 42.17 6.44
CA LEU A 910 -6.99 43.48 6.08
C LEU A 910 -7.96 44.32 5.25
N LYS A 911 -8.75 43.70 4.37
CA LYS A 911 -9.80 44.43 3.64
C LYS A 911 -10.87 44.99 4.59
N LYS A 912 -11.20 44.25 5.65
CA LYS A 912 -12.24 44.62 6.62
C LYS A 912 -11.74 45.65 7.65
N TYR A 913 -10.53 45.47 8.17
CA TYR A 913 -10.02 46.24 9.31
C TYR A 913 -8.79 47.10 9.00
N GLY A 914 -8.08 46.85 7.89
CA GLY A 914 -6.84 47.54 7.55
C GLY A 914 -7.00 48.97 7.03
N LYS A 915 -8.24 49.47 6.86
CA LYS A 915 -8.53 50.85 6.43
C LYS A 915 -8.90 51.80 7.58
N GLU A 916 -8.98 51.30 8.81
CA GLU A 916 -9.38 52.07 9.99
C GLU A 916 -8.21 52.39 10.95
N ALA A 917 -6.96 52.16 10.53
CA ALA A 917 -5.76 52.42 11.34
C ALA A 917 -5.14 53.79 11.08
#